data_AF-A0A0M2UVA7-F1
#
_entry.id   AF-A0A0M2UVA7-F1
#
_cell.length_a   1.000
_cell.length_b   1.000
_cell.length_c   1.000
_cell.angle_alpha   90.00
_cell.angle_beta   90.00
_cell.angle_gamma   90.00
#
_symmetry.space_group_name_H-M   'P 1'
#
loop_
_entity.id
_entity.type
_entity.pdbx_description
1 polymer ?
#
loop_
_entity_poly.entity_id
_entity_poly.type
_entity_poly.pdbx_seq_one_letter_code
_entity_poly.pdbx_strand_id
1 'polypeptide(L)'
;MIDASEIYEFEMHRIETGTEKQPNLWSRFKLPVAGITNGKTLEEYIFTDNLNLLNPNFRRIDDFKKSLEILADLPTAELERLMTETLDTCAYRLDAWITSLAAKRLEDLRKNNPNRNYIGAYGWVENIRPVYPHESGAEKIIIRQDGGREVSAYMINKGDYVYAPSMQQANAAAVLRNAWLVRGKDNDKQPFAVNLSSARVRKAHYLIDMIRQGQPIGAGLGYLFERYLHEKQGVELDKFIDDFRAKFPVVAGKLSKIDGAVEMVAARNVVDGFAMWEKLRKILQNITDENQKKDKIKAFLNNEVKIQPTDAEKTALVDALVDALIDLETNVDALTDLLMAESVFRLVSSDYEAGSSILDAMSRGAALPEPLVTKTPRRSYSFSQRVAVLMNANNDYWNTGGNLRSRAEPSINAWMGAMLPRPDKIECQVVFDDNERVSVRVSDLEVEPIDLLYMSINAKSNLEGGELYQRIVQFAHENKAGGLASILFIHYDIPNSMLAEEGTINLATALKVCLAAYDTLSVSRPIRPEDLWFADEENKVKKVDTIFLHQTHELNSRAIELDSGITHIKNDLDIQVRLYKANPDSMSIEEVKESLKSASHLGISTVYPYITDDKEILVQNAERTIAKIEQSLENMESQKDSDGKIKIKMAFGKQFVVIPVFRPYRVEELQNALNKEPDFGEDRDEALSKWFARVVRVSHKLGRWRKLVLYNKSLNTNQNMVEKVIQLPVINARWVGAEFGNPRNGPTFGNLNGQPQFGRLAIHVFLQDQNILNQGEPFGGLLLDFWEESIPNCAENPGVVFNYDSPGAEAPEAVLIAVPPQPVANWNHNIIIDSLNQTLDNAKIRAFDGEHEADVESSGDTLLVSEGKIMTHAYYDWEDNFTFLPMICLADNKGADPQDDGCDTVSTDFDDCIFKKP
;
A
#
# COMPACT_ATOMS: atom_id res chain seq x y z
N MET A 1 -81.09 -40.60 5.25
CA MET A 1 -82.32 -41.26 4.78
C MET A 1 -83.34 -40.17 4.49
N ILE A 2 -83.43 -39.77 3.23
CA ILE A 2 -84.61 -39.12 2.67
C ILE A 2 -85.26 -40.23 1.84
N ASP A 3 -86.54 -40.46 2.07
CA ASP A 3 -87.32 -41.54 1.45
C ASP A 3 -87.46 -41.23 -0.05
N ALA A 4 -86.77 -41.99 -0.90
CA ALA A 4 -86.73 -41.79 -2.36
C ALA A 4 -88.02 -42.29 -3.07
N SER A 5 -89.13 -42.37 -2.35
CA SER A 5 -90.42 -42.85 -2.84
C SER A 5 -91.44 -41.73 -3.15
N GLU A 6 -91.06 -40.45 -3.01
CA GLU A 6 -91.82 -39.35 -3.62
C GLU A 6 -91.46 -39.21 -5.10
N ILE A 7 -92.08 -40.10 -5.86
CA ILE A 7 -92.13 -40.23 -7.31
C ILE A 7 -92.87 -39.00 -7.87
N TYR A 8 -92.23 -38.09 -8.63
CA TYR A 8 -92.70 -37.41 -9.87
C TYR A 8 -91.72 -36.27 -10.25
N GLU A 9 -91.29 -36.19 -11.51
CA GLU A 9 -90.57 -35.02 -12.05
C GLU A 9 -91.59 -33.92 -12.45
N PHE A 10 -91.39 -32.69 -11.97
CA PHE A 10 -92.08 -31.51 -12.50
C PHE A 10 -91.21 -30.90 -13.61
N GLU A 11 -91.51 -31.19 -14.88
CA GLU A 11 -90.93 -30.43 -15.99
C GLU A 11 -91.56 -29.03 -16.05
N MET A 12 -90.76 -27.99 -15.79
CA MET A 12 -91.15 -26.60 -16.06
C MET A 12 -91.15 -26.33 -17.58
N HIS A 13 -92.20 -26.77 -18.29
CA HIS A 13 -92.84 -26.00 -19.37
C HIS A 13 -94.16 -26.65 -19.83
N ARG A 14 -95.28 -25.91 -19.73
CA ARG A 14 -96.63 -26.20 -20.28
C ARG A 14 -97.33 -27.47 -19.74
N ILE A 15 -98.14 -27.26 -18.70
CA ILE A 15 -99.09 -28.25 -18.19
C ILE A 15 -100.27 -28.39 -19.19
N GLU A 16 -100.32 -29.49 -19.93
CA GLU A 16 -101.58 -30.04 -20.47
C GLU A 16 -102.07 -31.13 -19.50
N THR A 17 -103.29 -31.00 -18.99
CA THR A 17 -103.91 -31.99 -18.10
C THR A 17 -104.32 -33.23 -18.91
N GLY A 18 -103.53 -34.31 -18.86
CA GLY A 18 -103.92 -35.60 -19.46
C GLY A 18 -102.81 -36.59 -19.84
N THR A 19 -101.52 -36.26 -19.70
CA THR A 19 -100.41 -37.13 -20.11
C THR A 19 -100.06 -38.21 -19.06
N GLU A 20 -99.84 -39.45 -19.53
CA GLU A 20 -99.42 -40.60 -18.71
C GLU A 20 -98.14 -40.29 -17.91
N LYS A 21 -98.16 -40.63 -16.63
CA LYS A 21 -97.00 -40.53 -15.72
C LYS A 21 -95.87 -41.44 -16.23
N GLN A 22 -94.86 -40.85 -16.86
CA GLN A 22 -93.63 -41.57 -17.20
C GLN A 22 -92.90 -41.96 -15.91
N PRO A 23 -92.40 -43.21 -15.79
CA PRO A 23 -91.53 -43.58 -14.68
C PRO A 23 -90.26 -42.73 -14.74
N ASN A 24 -89.85 -42.16 -13.60
CA ASN A 24 -88.62 -41.38 -13.49
C ASN A 24 -87.39 -42.21 -13.94
N LEU A 25 -86.31 -41.53 -14.29
CA LEU A 25 -85.11 -42.17 -14.83
C LEU A 25 -84.63 -43.38 -14.00
N TRP A 26 -84.70 -43.27 -12.67
CA TRP A 26 -84.31 -44.30 -11.70
C TRP A 26 -85.23 -45.52 -11.66
N SER A 27 -86.52 -45.36 -11.90
CA SER A 27 -87.45 -46.49 -12.00
C SER A 27 -87.28 -47.25 -13.32
N ARG A 28 -86.75 -46.62 -14.37
CA ARG A 28 -86.35 -47.30 -15.62
C ARG A 28 -85.13 -48.20 -15.45
N PHE A 29 -84.20 -47.86 -14.56
CA PHE A 29 -83.06 -48.74 -14.22
C PHE A 29 -83.47 -50.08 -13.62
N LYS A 30 -84.61 -50.11 -12.91
CA LYS A 30 -85.16 -51.30 -12.24
C LYS A 30 -86.05 -52.16 -13.14
N LEU A 31 -86.24 -51.77 -14.40
CA LEU A 31 -87.02 -52.53 -15.38
C LEU A 31 -86.10 -53.28 -16.35
N PRO A 32 -86.44 -54.51 -16.75
CA PRO A 32 -85.73 -55.19 -17.83
C PRO A 32 -86.08 -54.56 -19.19
N VAL A 33 -85.09 -54.45 -20.07
CA VAL A 33 -85.29 -53.99 -21.45
C VAL A 33 -85.27 -55.20 -22.38
N ALA A 34 -86.44 -55.49 -22.97
CA ALA A 34 -86.63 -56.64 -23.86
C ALA A 34 -85.63 -56.61 -25.03
N GLY A 35 -84.93 -57.72 -25.25
CA GLY A 35 -83.95 -57.89 -26.32
C GLY A 35 -82.53 -57.37 -26.02
N ILE A 36 -82.32 -56.65 -24.92
CA ILE A 36 -81.00 -56.12 -24.53
C ILE A 36 -80.51 -56.75 -23.22
N THR A 37 -81.34 -56.73 -22.17
CA THR A 37 -80.89 -57.10 -20.82
C THR A 37 -81.07 -58.59 -20.49
N ASN A 38 -81.57 -59.41 -21.43
CA ASN A 38 -81.83 -60.85 -21.26
C ASN A 38 -82.53 -61.22 -19.95
N GLY A 39 -83.54 -60.43 -19.56
CA GLY A 39 -84.36 -60.69 -18.37
C GLY A 39 -83.81 -60.12 -17.06
N LYS A 40 -82.58 -59.59 -17.03
CA LYS A 40 -82.06 -58.79 -15.91
C LYS A 40 -82.62 -57.37 -15.94
N THR A 41 -82.63 -56.69 -14.80
CA THR A 41 -82.88 -55.25 -14.78
C THR A 41 -81.78 -54.50 -15.54
N LEU A 42 -82.05 -53.30 -16.03
CA LEU A 42 -81.05 -52.48 -16.72
C LEU A 42 -79.85 -52.16 -15.80
N GLU A 43 -80.10 -51.98 -14.50
CA GLU A 43 -79.08 -51.83 -13.46
C GLU A 43 -78.14 -53.04 -13.38
N GLU A 44 -78.67 -54.25 -13.20
CA GLU A 44 -77.88 -55.48 -13.14
C GLU A 44 -77.13 -55.76 -14.44
N TYR A 45 -77.72 -55.38 -15.58
CA TYR A 45 -77.09 -55.53 -16.88
C TYR A 45 -75.92 -54.56 -17.06
N ILE A 46 -76.11 -53.27 -16.72
CA ILE A 46 -75.06 -52.25 -16.82
C ILE A 46 -73.91 -52.54 -15.86
N PHE A 47 -74.11 -53.14 -14.70
CA PHE A 47 -73.01 -53.46 -13.77
C PHE A 47 -72.41 -54.86 -13.94
N THR A 48 -72.76 -55.59 -14.99
CA THR A 48 -72.10 -56.88 -15.29
C THR A 48 -70.65 -56.65 -15.77
N ASP A 49 -69.71 -57.45 -15.25
CA ASP A 49 -68.31 -57.43 -15.69
C ASP A 49 -68.18 -57.81 -17.17
N ASN A 50 -67.33 -57.07 -17.89
CA ASN A 50 -67.01 -57.30 -19.31
C ASN A 50 -68.14 -57.04 -20.34
N LEU A 51 -68.96 -56.00 -20.13
CA LEU A 51 -69.96 -55.56 -21.13
C LEU A 51 -69.38 -55.32 -22.55
N ASN A 52 -68.11 -54.92 -22.64
CA ASN A 52 -67.40 -54.75 -23.90
C ASN A 52 -67.19 -56.05 -24.67
N LEU A 53 -67.07 -57.18 -23.97
CA LEU A 53 -66.96 -58.50 -24.60
C LEU A 53 -68.33 -58.97 -25.13
N LEU A 54 -69.43 -58.45 -24.58
CA LEU A 54 -70.80 -58.76 -25.01
C LEU A 54 -71.24 -57.89 -26.19
N ASN A 55 -70.81 -56.63 -26.26
CA ASN A 55 -71.01 -55.77 -27.43
C ASN A 55 -69.96 -54.63 -27.49
N PRO A 56 -69.19 -54.49 -28.59
CA PRO A 56 -68.18 -53.44 -28.73
C PRO A 56 -68.72 -52.01 -28.62
N ASN A 57 -70.02 -51.80 -28.89
CA ASN A 57 -70.65 -50.49 -28.80
C ASN A 57 -70.74 -49.97 -27.35
N PHE A 58 -70.54 -50.84 -26.35
CA PHE A 58 -70.54 -50.44 -24.94
C PHE A 58 -69.15 -50.06 -24.40
N ARG A 59 -68.13 -49.95 -25.26
CA ARG A 59 -66.76 -49.56 -24.88
C ARG A 59 -66.69 -48.31 -24.00
N ARG A 60 -67.47 -47.29 -24.36
CA ARG A 60 -67.55 -46.03 -23.62
C ARG A 60 -68.11 -46.19 -22.21
N ILE A 61 -69.03 -47.15 -21.99
CA ILE A 61 -69.62 -47.39 -20.67
C ILE A 61 -68.60 -48.08 -19.77
N ASP A 62 -67.84 -49.02 -20.30
CA ASP A 62 -66.77 -49.71 -19.56
C ASP A 62 -65.60 -48.77 -19.23
N ASP A 63 -65.20 -47.90 -20.18
CA ASP A 63 -64.18 -46.86 -19.93
C ASP A 63 -64.67 -45.84 -18.89
N PHE A 64 -65.95 -45.47 -18.93
CA PHE A 64 -66.58 -44.60 -17.93
C PHE A 64 -66.61 -45.25 -16.54
N LYS A 65 -66.95 -46.54 -16.44
CA LYS A 65 -66.88 -47.29 -15.18
C LYS A 65 -65.48 -47.34 -14.60
N LYS A 66 -64.47 -47.68 -15.42
CA LYS A 66 -63.06 -47.68 -14.98
C LYS A 66 -62.63 -46.30 -14.49
N SER A 67 -63.10 -45.24 -15.13
CA SER A 67 -62.85 -43.87 -14.68
C SER A 67 -63.53 -43.60 -13.34
N LEU A 68 -64.77 -44.07 -13.14
CA LEU A 68 -65.46 -43.97 -11.86
C LEU A 68 -64.79 -44.78 -10.76
N GLU A 69 -64.23 -45.95 -11.06
CA GLU A 69 -63.43 -46.75 -10.10
C GLU A 69 -62.19 -45.98 -9.64
N ILE A 70 -61.48 -45.29 -10.55
CA ILE A 70 -60.33 -44.44 -10.21
C ILE A 70 -60.75 -43.28 -9.29
N LEU A 71 -61.95 -42.73 -9.50
CA LEU A 71 -62.47 -41.59 -8.73
C LEU A 71 -63.18 -42.00 -7.43
N ALA A 72 -63.61 -43.24 -7.29
CA ALA A 72 -64.47 -43.70 -6.20
C ALA A 72 -63.83 -43.61 -4.81
N ASP A 73 -62.51 -43.80 -4.73
CA ASP A 73 -61.75 -43.76 -3.48
C ASP A 73 -61.24 -42.36 -3.11
N LEU A 74 -61.47 -41.35 -3.95
CA LEU A 74 -61.01 -39.99 -3.70
C LEU A 74 -61.96 -39.21 -2.77
N PRO A 75 -61.44 -38.43 -1.80
CA PRO A 75 -62.26 -37.54 -0.98
C PRO A 75 -63.03 -36.53 -1.83
N THR A 76 -64.26 -36.17 -1.42
CA THR A 76 -65.12 -35.23 -2.16
C THR A 76 -64.44 -33.89 -2.48
N ALA A 77 -63.63 -33.37 -1.54
CA ALA A 77 -62.90 -32.12 -1.74
C ALA A 77 -61.83 -32.22 -2.84
N GLU A 78 -61.23 -33.41 -3.03
CA GLU A 78 -60.25 -33.65 -4.08
C GLU A 78 -60.93 -33.80 -5.44
N LEU A 79 -62.10 -34.45 -5.49
CA LEU A 79 -62.92 -34.51 -6.71
C LEU A 79 -63.40 -33.12 -7.16
N GLU A 80 -63.86 -32.28 -6.24
CA GLU A 80 -64.28 -30.90 -6.54
C GLU A 80 -63.11 -30.08 -7.11
N ARG A 81 -61.92 -30.22 -6.51
CA ARG A 81 -60.72 -29.54 -6.97
C ARG A 81 -60.26 -30.04 -8.34
N LEU A 82 -60.20 -31.35 -8.57
CA LEU A 82 -59.83 -31.93 -9.86
C LEU A 82 -60.81 -31.54 -10.97
N MET A 83 -62.11 -31.50 -10.66
CA MET A 83 -63.13 -31.03 -11.60
C MET A 83 -62.93 -29.55 -11.94
N THR A 84 -62.68 -28.70 -10.93
CA THR A 84 -62.43 -27.26 -11.14
C THR A 84 -61.17 -27.04 -11.96
N GLU A 85 -60.07 -27.74 -11.65
CA GLU A 85 -58.82 -27.68 -12.42
C GLU A 85 -59.01 -28.14 -13.88
N THR A 86 -59.86 -29.15 -14.10
CA THR A 86 -60.19 -29.65 -15.46
C THR A 86 -61.06 -28.66 -16.24
N LEU A 87 -62.01 -27.99 -15.58
CA LEU A 87 -62.84 -26.97 -16.21
C LEU A 87 -62.02 -25.70 -16.51
N ASP A 88 -61.16 -25.27 -15.59
CA ASP A 88 -60.26 -24.12 -15.79
C ASP A 88 -59.30 -24.34 -16.97
N THR A 89 -58.76 -25.55 -17.08
CA THR A 89 -57.92 -25.92 -18.23
C THR A 89 -58.68 -25.93 -19.54
N CYS A 90 -59.97 -26.30 -19.54
CA CYS A 90 -60.80 -26.28 -20.74
C CYS A 90 -61.41 -24.91 -21.07
N ALA A 91 -61.41 -23.96 -20.14
CA ALA A 91 -62.07 -22.67 -20.30
C ALA A 91 -61.13 -21.56 -20.80
N TYR A 92 -60.08 -21.22 -20.03
CA TYR A 92 -59.26 -20.03 -20.31
C TYR A 92 -57.74 -20.24 -20.21
N ARG A 93 -57.27 -21.41 -19.77
CA ARG A 93 -55.83 -21.70 -19.64
C ARG A 93 -55.21 -22.28 -20.91
N LEU A 94 -55.17 -21.49 -21.98
CA LEU A 94 -54.48 -21.85 -23.22
C LEU A 94 -52.99 -22.19 -22.96
N ASP A 95 -52.38 -21.54 -21.98
CA ASP A 95 -51.00 -21.81 -21.54
C ASP A 95 -50.79 -23.27 -21.08
N ALA A 96 -51.77 -23.87 -20.40
CA ALA A 96 -51.72 -25.26 -19.97
C ALA A 96 -51.73 -26.23 -21.17
N TRP A 97 -52.49 -25.94 -22.21
CA TRP A 97 -52.50 -26.75 -23.44
C TRP A 97 -51.19 -26.63 -24.21
N ILE A 98 -50.67 -25.41 -24.36
CA ILE A 98 -49.40 -25.17 -25.06
C ILE A 98 -48.23 -25.86 -24.32
N THR A 99 -48.19 -25.73 -22.99
CA THR A 99 -47.13 -26.35 -22.17
C THR A 99 -47.29 -27.85 -22.00
N SER A 100 -48.49 -28.42 -22.15
CA SER A 100 -48.74 -29.87 -22.07
C SER A 100 -47.91 -30.67 -23.09
N LEU A 101 -47.68 -30.11 -24.28
CA LEU A 101 -46.87 -30.74 -25.33
C LEU A 101 -45.40 -30.83 -24.92
N ALA A 102 -44.87 -29.77 -24.29
CA ALA A 102 -43.51 -29.74 -23.75
C ALA A 102 -43.38 -30.67 -22.54
N ALA A 103 -44.37 -30.68 -21.65
CA ALA A 103 -44.41 -31.57 -20.48
C ALA A 103 -44.45 -33.04 -20.89
N LYS A 104 -45.27 -33.40 -21.89
CA LYS A 104 -45.35 -34.76 -22.41
C LYS A 104 -44.03 -35.20 -23.03
N ARG A 105 -43.40 -34.31 -23.80
CA ARG A 105 -42.09 -34.58 -24.41
C ARG A 105 -40.98 -34.73 -23.37
N LEU A 106 -40.99 -33.91 -22.32
CA LEU A 106 -40.06 -34.05 -21.20
C LEU A 106 -40.25 -35.40 -20.48
N GLU A 107 -41.49 -35.84 -20.29
CA GLU A 107 -41.81 -37.16 -19.72
C GLU A 107 -41.22 -38.28 -20.58
N ASP A 108 -41.38 -38.20 -21.90
CA ASP A 108 -40.86 -39.20 -22.84
C ASP A 108 -39.32 -39.19 -22.92
N LEU A 109 -38.68 -38.01 -22.84
CA LEU A 109 -37.22 -37.87 -22.76
C LEU A 109 -36.67 -38.49 -21.46
N ARG A 110 -37.32 -38.21 -20.32
CA ARG A 110 -36.91 -38.74 -19.00
C ARG A 110 -37.07 -40.25 -18.88
N LYS A 111 -38.03 -40.85 -19.58
CA LYS A 111 -38.17 -42.33 -19.67
C LYS A 111 -36.96 -42.99 -20.33
N ASN A 112 -36.33 -42.31 -21.28
CA ASN A 112 -35.17 -42.84 -22.01
C ASN A 112 -33.83 -42.48 -21.33
N ASN A 113 -33.71 -41.28 -20.74
CA ASN A 113 -32.48 -40.79 -20.13
C ASN A 113 -32.77 -39.88 -18.90
N PRO A 114 -32.86 -40.42 -17.67
CA PRO A 114 -33.35 -39.67 -16.51
C PRO A 114 -32.37 -38.65 -15.91
N ASN A 115 -31.06 -38.70 -16.20
CA ASN A 115 -30.01 -37.99 -15.45
C ASN A 115 -29.18 -36.96 -16.25
N ARG A 116 -29.68 -36.43 -17.37
CA ARG A 116 -28.94 -35.46 -18.19
C ARG A 116 -29.66 -34.11 -18.29
N ASN A 117 -29.28 -33.19 -17.41
CA ASN A 117 -29.74 -31.80 -17.41
C ASN A 117 -28.54 -30.85 -17.54
N TYR A 118 -28.64 -29.83 -18.39
CA TYR A 118 -27.71 -28.70 -18.41
C TYR A 118 -28.31 -27.50 -17.69
N ILE A 119 -27.50 -26.71 -16.99
CA ILE A 119 -27.95 -25.50 -16.29
C ILE A 119 -27.26 -24.29 -16.93
N GLY A 120 -28.01 -23.21 -17.12
CA GLY A 120 -27.50 -21.93 -17.62
C GLY A 120 -28.22 -20.75 -16.99
N ALA A 121 -27.75 -19.54 -17.26
CA ALA A 121 -28.40 -18.29 -16.84
C ALA A 121 -28.76 -17.45 -18.08
N TYR A 122 -29.84 -16.69 -18.00
CA TYR A 122 -30.31 -15.83 -19.10
C TYR A 122 -30.87 -14.51 -18.58
N GLY A 123 -31.08 -13.53 -19.47
CA GLY A 123 -31.83 -12.32 -19.13
C GLY A 123 -32.39 -11.59 -20.36
N TRP A 124 -33.45 -10.81 -20.15
CA TRP A 124 -34.09 -9.97 -21.17
C TRP A 124 -33.92 -8.49 -20.85
N VAL A 125 -33.69 -7.69 -21.89
CA VAL A 125 -33.72 -6.22 -21.84
C VAL A 125 -34.66 -5.76 -22.95
N GLU A 126 -35.72 -5.04 -22.59
CA GLU A 126 -36.74 -4.58 -23.53
C GLU A 126 -36.70 -3.05 -23.68
N ASN A 127 -37.40 -2.52 -24.68
CA ASN A 127 -37.64 -1.08 -24.86
C ASN A 127 -36.37 -0.19 -24.96
N ILE A 128 -35.30 -0.73 -25.55
CA ILE A 128 -34.07 0.03 -25.79
C ILE A 128 -34.37 1.18 -26.76
N ARG A 129 -34.37 2.43 -26.26
CA ARG A 129 -34.52 3.64 -27.08
C ARG A 129 -33.16 4.31 -27.27
N PRO A 130 -32.77 4.69 -28.51
CA PRO A 130 -31.57 5.49 -28.72
C PRO A 130 -31.80 6.92 -28.21
N VAL A 131 -30.94 7.39 -27.30
CA VAL A 131 -30.96 8.78 -26.81
C VAL A 131 -30.04 9.62 -27.70
N TYR A 132 -30.61 10.60 -28.42
CA TYR A 132 -29.82 11.53 -29.23
C TYR A 132 -29.33 12.71 -28.38
N PRO A 133 -28.03 13.10 -28.46
CA PRO A 133 -27.38 14.02 -27.53
C PRO A 133 -27.95 15.46 -27.44
N HIS A 134 -28.83 15.85 -28.35
CA HIS A 134 -29.34 17.23 -28.44
C HIS A 134 -30.57 17.51 -27.58
N GLU A 135 -31.28 16.49 -27.10
CA GLU A 135 -32.55 16.69 -26.39
C GLU A 135 -32.40 16.71 -24.85
N SER A 136 -31.20 16.42 -24.31
CA SER A 136 -30.98 16.22 -22.87
C SER A 136 -30.19 17.32 -22.14
N GLY A 137 -29.90 18.46 -22.78
CA GLY A 137 -29.13 19.53 -22.11
C GLY A 137 -27.67 19.17 -21.80
N ALA A 138 -27.05 18.30 -22.61
CA ALA A 138 -25.65 17.90 -22.45
C ALA A 138 -24.71 19.09 -22.67
N GLU A 139 -23.90 19.42 -21.66
CA GLU A 139 -22.91 20.49 -21.74
C GLU A 139 -21.65 19.97 -22.45
N LYS A 140 -21.21 20.67 -23.50
CA LYS A 140 -19.99 20.34 -24.23
C LYS A 140 -18.78 20.85 -23.46
N ILE A 141 -18.00 19.96 -22.87
CA ILE A 141 -16.77 20.32 -22.18
C ILE A 141 -15.61 20.22 -23.17
N ILE A 142 -14.90 21.33 -23.36
CA ILE A 142 -13.67 21.38 -24.15
C ILE A 142 -12.50 21.24 -23.19
N ILE A 143 -11.82 20.10 -23.24
CA ILE A 143 -10.61 19.87 -22.46
C ILE A 143 -9.42 20.22 -23.35
N ARG A 144 -8.66 21.24 -22.95
CA ARG A 144 -7.37 21.56 -23.55
C ARG A 144 -6.28 20.79 -22.83
N GLN A 145 -5.68 19.82 -23.51
CA GLN A 145 -4.47 19.17 -23.01
C GLN A 145 -3.24 20.05 -23.30
N ASP A 146 -2.21 19.93 -22.45
CA ASP A 146 -0.90 20.54 -22.70
C ASP A 146 -0.37 20.06 -24.06
N GLY A 147 -0.15 21.00 -24.99
CA GLY A 147 0.12 20.72 -26.40
C GLY A 147 -0.95 21.22 -27.38
N GLY A 148 -2.02 21.87 -26.88
CA GLY A 148 -2.97 22.62 -27.71
C GLY A 148 -4.02 21.75 -28.43
N ARG A 149 -4.08 20.45 -28.13
CA ARG A 149 -5.10 19.55 -28.68
C ARG A 149 -6.38 19.68 -27.85
N GLU A 150 -7.44 20.18 -28.48
CA GLU A 150 -8.77 20.23 -27.89
C GLU A 150 -9.46 18.89 -28.06
N VAL A 151 -9.87 18.28 -26.95
CA VAL A 151 -10.73 17.09 -26.94
C VAL A 151 -12.08 17.53 -26.38
N SER A 152 -13.15 17.35 -27.15
CA SER A 152 -14.50 17.61 -26.67
C SER A 152 -15.12 16.34 -26.11
N ALA A 153 -15.58 16.41 -24.86
CA ALA A 153 -16.42 15.40 -24.25
C ALA A 153 -17.85 15.95 -24.08
N TYR A 154 -18.85 15.11 -24.32
CA TYR A 154 -20.25 15.43 -24.06
C TYR A 154 -20.65 14.74 -22.75
N MET A 155 -21.00 15.52 -21.73
CA MET A 155 -21.57 14.97 -20.49
C MET A 155 -23.07 14.76 -20.69
N ILE A 156 -23.46 13.51 -20.91
CA ILE A 156 -24.86 13.09 -20.96
C ILE A 156 -25.19 12.61 -19.54
N ASN A 157 -26.10 13.32 -18.86
CA ASN A 157 -26.60 13.10 -17.48
C ASN A 157 -25.76 13.54 -16.27
N LYS A 158 -26.49 14.07 -15.27
CA LYS A 158 -26.04 14.31 -13.90
C LYS A 158 -25.82 12.98 -13.14
N GLY A 159 -24.67 12.32 -13.31
CA GLY A 159 -24.10 11.42 -12.30
C GLY A 159 -24.72 10.04 -12.15
N ASP A 160 -24.55 9.18 -13.17
CA ASP A 160 -24.91 7.75 -13.08
C ASP A 160 -23.81 6.90 -12.46
N TYR A 161 -22.56 7.35 -12.46
CA TYR A 161 -21.50 6.73 -11.67
C TYR A 161 -20.42 7.71 -11.22
N VAL A 162 -19.77 7.39 -10.10
CA VAL A 162 -18.57 8.08 -9.59
C VAL A 162 -17.42 7.10 -9.57
N TYR A 163 -16.43 7.34 -10.43
CA TYR A 163 -15.15 6.62 -10.38
C TYR A 163 -14.27 7.22 -9.29
N ALA A 164 -13.77 6.38 -8.40
CA ALA A 164 -12.92 6.76 -7.29
C ALA A 164 -11.63 5.93 -7.27
N PRO A 165 -10.50 6.48 -6.79
CA PRO A 165 -9.22 5.76 -6.77
C PRO A 165 -9.17 4.54 -5.83
N SER A 166 -10.18 4.36 -4.97
CA SER A 166 -10.32 3.19 -4.09
C SER A 166 -11.77 2.90 -3.74
N MET A 167 -12.02 1.70 -3.21
CA MET A 167 -13.34 1.30 -2.72
C MET A 167 -13.82 2.18 -1.56
N GLN A 168 -12.93 2.60 -0.67
CA GLN A 168 -13.26 3.49 0.45
C GLN A 168 -13.67 4.88 -0.05
N GLN A 169 -12.96 5.43 -1.03
CA GLN A 169 -13.34 6.72 -1.66
C GLN A 169 -14.64 6.60 -2.44
N ALA A 170 -14.89 5.47 -3.10
CA ALA A 170 -16.17 5.17 -3.73
C ALA A 170 -17.30 5.16 -2.69
N ASN A 171 -17.19 4.38 -1.62
CA ASN A 171 -18.20 4.33 -0.56
C ASN A 171 -18.46 5.72 0.06
N ALA A 172 -17.41 6.52 0.30
CA ALA A 172 -17.57 7.90 0.79
C ALA A 172 -18.34 8.78 -0.19
N ALA A 173 -18.03 8.69 -1.50
CA ALA A 173 -18.77 9.38 -2.54
C ALA A 173 -20.23 8.92 -2.61
N ALA A 174 -20.51 7.62 -2.44
CA ALA A 174 -21.87 7.08 -2.40
C ALA A 174 -22.68 7.66 -1.24
N VAL A 175 -22.09 7.71 -0.03
CA VAL A 175 -22.74 8.27 1.15
C VAL A 175 -23.03 9.77 0.98
N LEU A 176 -22.06 10.55 0.50
CA LEU A 176 -22.25 11.98 0.23
C LEU A 176 -23.31 12.22 -0.84
N ARG A 177 -23.29 11.41 -1.91
CA ARG A 177 -24.27 11.47 -2.99
C ARG A 177 -25.67 11.16 -2.51
N ASN A 178 -25.86 10.10 -1.73
CA ASN A 178 -27.15 9.75 -1.14
C ASN A 178 -27.64 10.83 -0.16
N ALA A 179 -26.74 11.38 0.67
CA ALA A 179 -27.09 12.47 1.57
C ALA A 179 -27.56 13.72 0.80
N TRP A 180 -26.91 14.03 -0.33
CA TRP A 180 -27.34 15.11 -1.23
C TRP A 180 -28.69 14.82 -1.91
N LEU A 181 -28.92 13.58 -2.38
CA LEU A 181 -30.19 13.20 -3.01
C LEU A 181 -31.37 13.32 -2.04
N VAL A 182 -31.18 12.91 -0.78
CA VAL A 182 -32.24 12.89 0.24
C VAL A 182 -32.45 14.26 0.90
N ARG A 183 -31.37 15.02 1.16
CA ARG A 183 -31.43 16.25 1.98
C ARG A 183 -31.01 17.52 1.24
N GLY A 184 -30.38 17.39 0.08
CA GLY A 184 -29.77 18.49 -0.66
C GLY A 184 -30.66 19.08 -1.75
N LYS A 185 -31.56 18.31 -2.37
CA LYS A 185 -32.40 18.76 -3.50
C LYS A 185 -33.38 19.89 -3.15
N ASP A 186 -33.97 19.86 -1.96
CA ASP A 186 -35.03 20.79 -1.54
C ASP A 186 -34.56 21.86 -0.55
N ASN A 187 -33.23 22.03 -0.39
CA ASN A 187 -32.65 22.96 0.57
C ASN A 187 -31.80 24.01 -0.14
N ASP A 188 -32.14 25.29 0.03
CA ASP A 188 -31.41 26.42 -0.54
C ASP A 188 -29.92 26.45 -0.15
N LYS A 189 -29.55 25.80 0.96
CA LYS A 189 -28.16 25.70 1.44
C LYS A 189 -27.37 24.54 0.81
N GLN A 190 -28.02 23.71 0.01
CA GLN A 190 -27.43 22.55 -0.70
C GLN A 190 -26.45 21.72 0.17
N PRO A 191 -26.85 21.27 1.38
CA PRO A 191 -25.97 20.47 2.22
C PRO A 191 -25.52 19.20 1.49
N PHE A 192 -24.28 18.78 1.71
CA PHE A 192 -23.66 17.61 1.05
C PHE A 192 -23.36 17.76 -0.45
N ALA A 193 -23.54 18.95 -1.04
CA ALA A 193 -23.12 19.26 -2.41
C ALA A 193 -21.60 19.49 -2.50
N VAL A 194 -20.82 18.45 -2.24
CA VAL A 194 -19.35 18.53 -2.12
C VAL A 194 -18.68 18.69 -3.50
N ASN A 195 -17.76 19.65 -3.61
CA ASN A 195 -16.93 19.88 -4.79
C ASN A 195 -15.43 19.78 -4.47
N LEU A 196 -14.81 18.68 -4.90
CA LEU A 196 -13.38 18.41 -4.73
C LEU A 196 -12.55 18.68 -6.00
N SER A 197 -12.83 19.77 -6.73
CA SER A 197 -11.98 20.19 -7.85
C SER A 197 -10.54 20.50 -7.40
N SER A 198 -9.56 20.24 -8.26
CA SER A 198 -8.13 20.38 -7.92
C SER A 198 -7.75 21.80 -7.46
N ALA A 199 -8.42 22.84 -7.96
CA ALA A 199 -8.21 24.21 -7.51
C ALA A 199 -8.68 24.40 -6.05
N ARG A 200 -9.87 23.91 -5.71
CA ARG A 200 -10.45 23.98 -4.35
C ARG A 200 -9.62 23.17 -3.35
N VAL A 201 -9.25 21.94 -3.71
CA VAL A 201 -8.43 21.05 -2.87
C VAL A 201 -7.07 21.67 -2.55
N ARG A 202 -6.38 22.30 -3.51
CA ARG A 202 -5.09 22.96 -3.25
C ARG A 202 -5.21 24.13 -2.26
N LYS A 203 -6.24 24.95 -2.40
CA LYS A 203 -6.48 26.08 -1.49
C LYS A 203 -6.86 25.59 -0.08
N ALA A 204 -7.66 24.53 0.01
CA ALA A 204 -8.02 23.91 1.28
C ALA A 204 -6.78 23.29 1.99
N HIS A 205 -5.92 22.57 1.26
CA HIS A 205 -4.65 22.06 1.82
C HIS A 205 -3.73 23.17 2.30
N TYR A 206 -3.61 24.27 1.54
CA TYR A 206 -2.84 25.44 1.97
C TYR A 206 -3.35 25.98 3.32
N LEU A 207 -4.66 26.11 3.49
CA LEU A 207 -5.25 26.57 4.76
C LEU A 207 -5.03 25.57 5.91
N ILE A 208 -5.12 24.26 5.64
CA ILE A 208 -4.85 23.21 6.62
C ILE A 208 -3.39 23.24 7.08
N ASP A 209 -2.44 23.37 6.16
CA ASP A 209 -1.02 23.43 6.49
C ASP A 209 -0.68 24.66 7.34
N MET A 210 -1.31 25.81 7.07
CA MET A 210 -1.16 27.02 7.88
C MET A 210 -1.68 26.82 9.31
N ILE A 211 -2.85 26.18 9.46
CA ILE A 211 -3.40 25.84 10.79
C ILE A 211 -2.48 24.86 11.53
N ARG A 212 -1.93 23.86 10.82
CA ARG A 212 -0.99 22.87 11.39
C ARG A 212 0.33 23.51 11.85
N GLN A 213 0.75 24.60 11.21
CA GLN A 213 1.89 25.42 11.61
C GLN A 213 1.58 26.38 12.78
N GLY A 214 0.36 26.31 13.35
CA GLY A 214 -0.05 27.14 14.49
C GLY A 214 -0.55 28.52 14.10
N GLN A 215 -0.78 28.80 12.81
CA GLN A 215 -1.32 30.08 12.37
C GLN A 215 -2.86 30.09 12.47
N PRO A 216 -3.48 31.21 12.91
CA PRO A 216 -4.93 31.29 12.98
C PRO A 216 -5.54 31.29 11.57
N ILE A 217 -6.66 30.59 11.39
CA ILE A 217 -7.37 30.49 10.10
C ILE A 217 -7.70 31.85 9.47
N GLY A 218 -7.99 32.86 10.31
CA GLY A 218 -8.22 34.24 9.86
C GLY A 218 -7.03 34.84 9.11
N ALA A 219 -5.80 34.57 9.57
CA ALA A 219 -4.58 35.03 8.89
C ALA A 219 -4.33 34.28 7.57
N GLY A 220 -4.59 32.95 7.53
CA GLY A 220 -4.46 32.16 6.31
C GLY A 220 -5.42 32.61 5.20
N LEU A 221 -6.69 32.84 5.55
CA LEU A 221 -7.70 33.38 4.62
C LEU A 221 -7.39 34.82 4.21
N GLY A 222 -6.91 35.64 5.13
CA GLY A 222 -6.46 37.00 4.85
C GLY A 222 -5.30 37.05 3.86
N TYR A 223 -4.33 36.15 4.00
CA TYR A 223 -3.21 36.05 3.06
C TYR A 223 -3.68 35.70 1.65
N LEU A 224 -4.58 34.72 1.50
CA LEU A 224 -5.13 34.37 0.19
C LEU A 224 -5.90 35.55 -0.44
N PHE A 225 -6.63 36.31 0.38
CA PHE A 225 -7.36 37.50 -0.05
C PHE A 225 -6.40 38.62 -0.50
N GLU A 226 -5.42 39.00 0.32
CA GLU A 226 -4.43 40.03 -0.05
C GLU A 226 -3.63 39.61 -1.29
N ARG A 227 -3.25 38.34 -1.40
CA ARG A 227 -2.60 37.79 -2.59
C ARG A 227 -3.47 37.91 -3.84
N TYR A 228 -4.78 37.67 -3.73
CA TYR A 228 -5.70 37.90 -4.85
C TYR A 228 -5.67 39.36 -5.31
N LEU A 229 -5.65 40.32 -4.37
CA LEU A 229 -5.57 41.74 -4.70
C LEU A 229 -4.24 42.10 -5.37
N HIS A 230 -3.12 41.54 -4.89
CA HIS A 230 -1.79 41.74 -5.46
C HIS A 230 -1.62 41.15 -6.87
N GLU A 231 -2.18 39.96 -7.13
CA GLU A 231 -1.94 39.23 -8.39
C GLU A 231 -2.96 39.59 -9.49
N LYS A 232 -4.02 40.36 -9.18
CA LYS A 232 -5.04 40.74 -10.17
C LYS A 232 -4.47 41.71 -11.21
N GLN A 233 -4.26 41.22 -12.42
CA GLN A 233 -3.76 42.03 -13.53
C GLN A 233 -4.84 42.96 -14.10
N GLY A 234 -4.44 44.16 -14.49
CA GLY A 234 -5.30 45.15 -15.17
C GLY A 234 -6.05 46.12 -14.24
N VAL A 235 -5.96 45.96 -12.92
CA VAL A 235 -6.53 46.89 -11.92
C VAL A 235 -5.61 46.97 -10.70
N GLU A 236 -5.31 48.18 -10.20
CA GLU A 236 -4.53 48.39 -8.99
C GLU A 236 -5.41 48.26 -7.73
N LEU A 237 -5.39 47.06 -7.11
CA LEU A 237 -6.18 46.74 -5.91
C LEU A 237 -5.41 46.87 -4.59
N ASP A 238 -4.07 46.94 -4.64
CA ASP A 238 -3.19 46.99 -3.46
C ASP A 238 -3.51 48.15 -2.51
N LYS A 239 -3.98 49.27 -3.06
CA LYS A 239 -4.34 50.47 -2.31
C LYS A 239 -5.45 50.26 -1.27
N PHE A 240 -6.25 49.20 -1.38
CA PHE A 240 -7.34 48.92 -0.43
C PHE A 240 -6.94 47.95 0.69
N ILE A 241 -5.75 47.36 0.64
CA ILE A 241 -5.31 46.38 1.64
C ILE A 241 -5.34 46.99 3.04
N ASP A 242 -4.85 48.22 3.20
CA ASP A 242 -4.83 48.90 4.49
C ASP A 242 -6.24 49.23 5.01
N ASP A 243 -7.20 49.52 4.13
CA ASP A 243 -8.60 49.72 4.50
C ASP A 243 -9.23 48.43 5.07
N PHE A 244 -8.95 47.28 4.44
CA PHE A 244 -9.41 45.98 4.93
C PHE A 244 -8.72 45.59 6.25
N ARG A 245 -7.41 45.85 6.40
CA ARG A 245 -6.67 45.57 7.65
C ARG A 245 -7.17 46.43 8.80
N ALA A 246 -7.45 47.71 8.54
CA ALA A 246 -8.00 48.62 9.55
C ALA A 246 -9.39 48.18 10.04
N LYS A 247 -10.21 47.60 9.15
CA LYS A 247 -11.56 47.14 9.48
C LYS A 247 -11.59 45.74 10.12
N PHE A 248 -10.72 44.85 9.68
CA PHE A 248 -10.65 43.46 10.13
C PHE A 248 -9.22 43.11 10.59
N PRO A 249 -8.77 43.63 11.74
CA PRO A 249 -7.44 43.31 12.26
C PRO A 249 -7.41 41.89 12.86
N VAL A 250 -6.32 41.17 12.64
CA VAL A 250 -6.09 39.87 13.31
C VAL A 250 -5.78 40.10 14.79
N VAL A 251 -6.71 39.72 15.67
CA VAL A 251 -6.53 39.83 17.12
C VAL A 251 -5.91 38.53 17.67
N ALA A 252 -4.64 38.60 18.08
CA ALA A 252 -3.97 37.48 18.74
C ALA A 252 -4.63 37.17 20.10
N GLY A 253 -5.05 35.91 20.32
CA GLY A 253 -5.51 35.43 21.63
C GLY A 253 -6.80 34.60 21.69
N LYS A 254 -7.43 34.22 20.57
CA LYS A 254 -8.66 33.39 20.57
C LYS A 254 -8.42 31.87 20.55
N LEU A 255 -7.19 31.40 20.49
CA LEU A 255 -6.82 29.99 20.66
C LEU A 255 -5.75 29.88 21.75
N SER A 256 -5.86 28.84 22.58
CA SER A 256 -5.07 28.57 23.78
C SER A 256 -3.56 28.83 23.62
N LYS A 257 -2.95 29.45 24.63
CA LYS A 257 -1.50 29.67 24.75
C LYS A 257 -0.73 28.38 24.46
N ILE A 258 0.05 28.39 23.37
CA ILE A 258 1.14 27.45 23.14
C ILE A 258 2.43 28.26 23.31
N ASP A 259 3.28 27.85 24.25
CA ASP A 259 4.57 28.47 24.51
C ASP A 259 5.56 28.12 23.38
N GLY A 260 5.99 29.13 22.65
CA GLY A 260 6.92 29.00 21.53
C GLY A 260 7.04 30.32 20.76
N ALA A 261 7.91 31.21 21.22
CA ALA A 261 8.08 32.54 20.66
C ALA A 261 9.07 32.54 19.49
N VAL A 262 8.63 32.15 18.29
CA VAL A 262 9.12 32.65 16.98
C VAL A 262 7.96 32.48 15.97
N GLU A 263 7.72 33.48 15.10
CA GLU A 263 6.67 33.59 14.04
C GLU A 263 5.34 34.31 14.36
N MET A 264 5.11 34.82 15.58
CA MET A 264 3.93 35.67 15.85
C MET A 264 3.95 37.06 15.15
N VAL A 265 5.04 37.43 14.48
CA VAL A 265 5.23 38.77 13.90
C VAL A 265 4.50 38.94 12.55
N ALA A 266 4.29 37.87 11.77
CA ALA A 266 3.61 37.95 10.47
C ALA A 266 2.08 38.12 10.60
N ALA A 267 1.48 37.56 11.65
CA ALA A 267 0.03 37.59 11.85
C ALA A 267 -0.54 38.98 12.17
N ARG A 268 0.29 39.96 12.56
CA ARG A 268 -0.16 41.34 12.83
C ARG A 268 -0.35 42.19 11.57
N ASN A 269 0.16 41.74 10.42
CA ASN A 269 0.22 42.53 9.18
C ASN A 269 -0.75 42.02 8.11
N VAL A 270 -1.75 41.20 8.44
CA VAL A 270 -2.66 40.62 7.45
C VAL A 270 -4.11 40.82 7.89
N VAL A 271 -5.04 40.95 6.94
CA VAL A 271 -6.49 41.01 7.18
C VAL A 271 -6.97 39.74 7.92
N ASP A 272 -7.89 39.86 8.87
CA ASP A 272 -8.62 38.71 9.41
C ASP A 272 -9.71 38.27 8.42
N GLY A 273 -9.32 37.38 7.50
CA GLY A 273 -10.20 36.87 6.45
C GLY A 273 -11.39 36.08 6.98
N PHE A 274 -11.28 35.47 8.17
CA PHE A 274 -12.39 34.71 8.76
C PHE A 274 -13.43 35.67 9.37
N ALA A 275 -13.01 36.69 10.11
CA ALA A 275 -13.92 37.72 10.63
C ALA A 275 -14.62 38.49 9.49
N MET A 276 -13.90 38.77 8.40
CA MET A 276 -14.44 39.35 7.18
C MET A 276 -15.49 38.45 6.54
N TRP A 277 -15.18 37.17 6.35
CA TRP A 277 -16.12 36.18 5.81
C TRP A 277 -17.36 36.01 6.70
N GLU A 278 -17.22 35.94 8.03
CA GLU A 278 -18.35 35.77 8.95
C GLU A 278 -19.35 36.94 8.84
N LYS A 279 -18.83 38.16 8.72
CA LYS A 279 -19.65 39.36 8.53
C LYS A 279 -20.31 39.39 7.16
N LEU A 280 -19.58 39.01 6.11
CA LEU A 280 -20.10 38.89 4.76
C LEU A 280 -21.23 37.85 4.68
N ARG A 281 -21.02 36.66 5.26
CA ARG A 281 -22.00 35.56 5.29
C ARG A 281 -23.33 35.96 5.93
N LYS A 282 -23.30 36.77 7.00
CA LYS A 282 -24.52 37.29 7.66
C LYS A 282 -25.32 38.21 6.76
N ILE A 283 -24.65 39.00 5.92
CA ILE A 283 -25.29 39.92 4.96
C ILE A 283 -25.90 39.17 3.78
N LEU A 284 -25.23 38.09 3.35
CA LEU A 284 -25.64 37.26 2.21
C LEU A 284 -26.67 36.19 2.57
N GLN A 285 -27.15 36.17 3.82
CA GLN A 285 -28.10 35.18 4.30
C GLN A 285 -29.43 35.27 3.53
N ASN A 286 -29.93 34.13 3.04
CA ASN A 286 -31.16 33.99 2.25
C ASN A 286 -31.12 34.64 0.84
N ILE A 287 -29.93 34.83 0.27
CA ILE A 287 -29.77 35.31 -1.11
C ILE A 287 -29.31 34.16 -1.99
N THR A 288 -30.11 33.83 -3.00
CA THR A 288 -29.83 32.76 -3.97
C THR A 288 -29.51 33.31 -5.37
N ASP A 289 -29.90 34.55 -5.69
CA ASP A 289 -29.61 35.19 -6.97
C ASP A 289 -28.21 35.82 -7.01
N GLU A 290 -27.41 35.51 -8.05
CA GLU A 290 -26.03 36.01 -8.18
C GLU A 290 -25.94 37.52 -8.35
N ASN A 291 -26.88 38.16 -9.05
CA ASN A 291 -26.85 39.61 -9.25
C ASN A 291 -27.17 40.33 -7.94
N GLN A 292 -28.17 39.86 -7.22
CA GLN A 292 -28.52 40.34 -5.89
C GLN A 292 -27.37 40.14 -4.88
N LYS A 293 -26.64 39.01 -4.99
CA LYS A 293 -25.44 38.75 -4.20
C LYS A 293 -24.37 39.80 -4.47
N LYS A 294 -24.03 40.05 -5.74
CA LYS A 294 -23.04 41.08 -6.12
C LYS A 294 -23.45 42.47 -5.63
N ASP A 295 -24.72 42.85 -5.72
CA ASP A 295 -25.21 44.15 -5.23
C ASP A 295 -25.06 44.31 -3.72
N LYS A 296 -25.29 43.26 -2.94
CA LYS A 296 -25.09 43.27 -1.49
C LYS A 296 -23.62 43.32 -1.10
N ILE A 297 -22.75 42.67 -1.86
CA ILE A 297 -21.30 42.77 -1.68
C ILE A 297 -20.84 44.21 -1.99
N LYS A 298 -21.36 44.84 -3.05
CA LYS A 298 -21.10 46.26 -3.35
C LYS A 298 -21.55 47.17 -2.20
N ALA A 299 -22.73 46.91 -1.62
CA ALA A 299 -23.20 47.63 -0.45
C ALA A 299 -22.33 47.41 0.80
N PHE A 300 -21.79 46.21 0.99
CA PHE A 300 -20.83 45.91 2.07
C PHE A 300 -19.53 46.71 1.90
N LEU A 301 -18.95 46.73 0.70
CA LEU A 301 -17.75 47.52 0.41
C LEU A 301 -17.96 49.02 0.70
N ASN A 302 -19.12 49.57 0.31
CA ASN A 302 -19.45 50.98 0.51
C ASN A 302 -19.76 51.34 1.98
N ASN A 303 -20.51 50.50 2.69
CA ASN A 303 -21.03 50.84 4.02
C ASN A 303 -20.09 50.42 5.16
N GLU A 304 -19.40 49.30 5.00
CA GLU A 304 -18.60 48.69 6.08
C GLU A 304 -17.10 49.00 5.96
N VAL A 305 -16.56 48.87 4.76
CA VAL A 305 -15.14 49.15 4.45
C VAL A 305 -14.95 50.61 4.03
N LYS A 306 -16.02 51.29 3.60
CA LYS A 306 -16.05 52.71 3.19
C LYS A 306 -15.18 53.02 1.96
N ILE A 307 -15.14 52.09 1.01
CA ILE A 307 -14.39 52.29 -0.23
C ILE A 307 -15.09 53.37 -1.07
N GLN A 308 -14.41 54.49 -1.33
CA GLN A 308 -14.89 55.58 -2.19
C GLN A 308 -14.04 55.69 -3.46
N PRO A 309 -14.44 55.07 -4.59
CA PRO A 309 -13.65 55.16 -5.82
C PRO A 309 -13.93 56.50 -6.54
N THR A 310 -13.09 56.88 -7.52
CA THR A 310 -13.22 58.10 -8.37
C THR A 310 -13.85 57.75 -9.74
N ASP A 311 -14.60 58.69 -10.35
CA ASP A 311 -15.76 58.40 -11.22
C ASP A 311 -15.59 57.62 -12.55
N ALA A 312 -14.38 57.34 -13.06
CA ALA A 312 -14.21 56.66 -14.37
C ALA A 312 -13.63 55.23 -14.31
N GLU A 313 -12.92 54.86 -13.23
CA GLU A 313 -12.33 53.51 -13.02
C GLU A 313 -13.20 52.63 -12.10
N LYS A 314 -14.35 53.17 -11.65
CA LYS A 314 -15.23 52.64 -10.59
C LYS A 314 -15.70 51.21 -10.80
N THR A 315 -16.21 50.89 -11.98
CA THR A 315 -16.97 49.63 -12.17
C THR A 315 -16.05 48.41 -12.18
N ALA A 316 -14.96 48.45 -12.95
CA ALA A 316 -14.02 47.33 -13.05
C ALA A 316 -13.30 47.05 -11.72
N LEU A 317 -12.97 48.11 -10.97
CA LEU A 317 -12.34 48.00 -9.66
C LEU A 317 -13.28 47.40 -8.61
N VAL A 318 -14.50 47.91 -8.53
CA VAL A 318 -15.51 47.41 -7.59
C VAL A 318 -15.88 45.96 -7.93
N ASP A 319 -16.02 45.63 -9.21
CA ASP A 319 -16.30 44.25 -9.64
C ASP A 319 -15.14 43.31 -9.29
N ALA A 320 -13.88 43.75 -9.45
CA ALA A 320 -12.73 42.94 -9.04
C ALA A 320 -12.63 42.74 -7.51
N LEU A 321 -13.04 43.72 -6.70
CA LEU A 321 -13.16 43.57 -5.24
C LEU A 321 -14.31 42.64 -4.84
N VAL A 322 -15.43 42.70 -5.58
CA VAL A 322 -16.55 41.77 -5.41
C VAL A 322 -16.08 40.34 -5.72
N ASP A 323 -15.34 40.13 -6.81
CA ASP A 323 -14.74 38.83 -7.16
C ASP A 323 -13.79 38.34 -6.06
N ALA A 324 -12.98 39.22 -5.46
CA ALA A 324 -12.07 38.85 -4.37
C ALA A 324 -12.83 38.37 -3.12
N LEU A 325 -13.97 38.99 -2.79
CA LEU A 325 -14.82 38.55 -1.68
C LEU A 325 -15.60 37.26 -1.99
N ILE A 326 -15.96 37.03 -3.25
CA ILE A 326 -16.52 35.76 -3.71
C ILE A 326 -15.46 34.64 -3.64
N ASP A 327 -14.21 34.93 -4.01
CA ASP A 327 -13.10 33.97 -3.88
C ASP A 327 -12.85 33.62 -2.41
N LEU A 328 -12.90 34.59 -1.49
CA LEU A 328 -12.81 34.33 -0.05
C LEU A 328 -13.90 33.35 0.43
N GLU A 329 -15.15 33.54 0.04
CA GLU A 329 -16.24 32.61 0.36
C GLU A 329 -15.99 31.22 -0.23
N THR A 330 -15.54 31.17 -1.49
CA THR A 330 -15.17 29.93 -2.18
C THR A 330 -14.04 29.19 -1.47
N ASN A 331 -13.09 29.90 -0.84
CA ASN A 331 -11.99 29.29 -0.10
C ASN A 331 -12.46 28.64 1.22
N VAL A 332 -13.41 29.26 1.92
CA VAL A 332 -14.02 28.68 3.13
C VAL A 332 -14.92 27.50 2.78
N ASP A 333 -15.67 27.60 1.69
CA ASP A 333 -16.50 26.51 1.16
C ASP A 333 -15.63 25.32 0.71
N ALA A 334 -14.51 25.57 0.04
CA ALA A 334 -13.55 24.54 -0.37
C ALA A 334 -12.95 23.79 0.82
N LEU A 335 -12.62 24.50 1.89
CA LEU A 335 -12.15 23.88 3.13
C LEU A 335 -13.27 23.04 3.76
N THR A 336 -14.49 23.57 3.81
CA THR A 336 -15.66 22.87 4.37
C THR A 336 -15.97 21.58 3.61
N ASP A 337 -15.97 21.63 2.27
CA ASP A 337 -16.16 20.47 1.41
C ASP A 337 -15.10 19.40 1.62
N LEU A 338 -13.83 19.79 1.69
CA LEU A 338 -12.73 18.85 1.91
C LEU A 338 -12.84 18.17 3.27
N LEU A 339 -13.15 18.92 4.33
CA LEU A 339 -13.32 18.36 5.68
C LEU A 339 -14.58 17.51 5.81
N MET A 340 -15.67 17.90 5.12
CA MET A 340 -16.88 17.10 5.04
C MET A 340 -16.60 15.76 4.33
N ALA A 341 -15.90 15.81 3.19
CA ALA A 341 -15.50 14.62 2.47
C ALA A 341 -14.56 13.72 3.30
N GLU A 342 -13.59 14.31 3.99
CA GLU A 342 -12.66 13.59 4.85
C GLU A 342 -13.39 12.93 6.03
N SER A 343 -14.31 13.62 6.70
CA SER A 343 -15.05 13.05 7.82
C SER A 343 -15.88 11.83 7.39
N VAL A 344 -16.58 11.90 6.25
CA VAL A 344 -17.32 10.76 5.69
C VAL A 344 -16.37 9.64 5.26
N PHE A 345 -15.25 9.98 4.63
CA PHE A 345 -14.23 9.00 4.25
C PHE A 345 -13.67 8.23 5.45
N ARG A 346 -13.38 8.91 6.57
CA ARG A 346 -12.91 8.28 7.82
C ARG A 346 -13.97 7.39 8.46
N LEU A 347 -15.22 7.85 8.53
CA LEU A 347 -16.34 7.06 9.07
C LEU A 347 -16.56 5.76 8.27
N VAL A 348 -16.50 5.84 6.94
CA VAL A 348 -16.63 4.69 6.04
C VAL A 348 -15.41 3.77 6.09
N SER A 349 -14.24 4.30 6.43
CA SER A 349 -12.99 3.54 6.61
C SER A 349 -12.86 2.92 8.00
N SER A 350 -13.92 2.91 8.82
CA SER A 350 -13.93 2.43 10.21
C SER A 350 -13.03 3.21 11.18
N ASP A 351 -12.62 4.43 10.82
CA ASP A 351 -11.83 5.34 11.66
C ASP A 351 -12.76 6.40 12.28
N TYR A 352 -13.65 5.94 13.18
CA TYR A 352 -14.70 6.77 13.77
C TYR A 352 -14.15 7.87 14.68
N GLU A 353 -13.04 7.61 15.37
CA GLU A 353 -12.36 8.58 16.24
C GLU A 353 -11.79 9.74 15.42
N ALA A 354 -11.04 9.45 14.34
CA ALA A 354 -10.52 10.51 13.49
C ALA A 354 -11.65 11.28 12.80
N GLY A 355 -12.67 10.58 12.27
CA GLY A 355 -13.83 11.22 11.65
C GLY A 355 -14.55 12.19 12.60
N SER A 356 -14.77 11.79 13.86
CA SER A 356 -15.40 12.64 14.88
C SER A 356 -14.49 13.79 15.31
N SER A 357 -13.17 13.55 15.44
CA SER A 357 -12.20 14.59 15.78
C SER A 357 -12.12 15.70 14.73
N ILE A 358 -12.27 15.37 13.44
CA ILE A 358 -12.28 16.34 12.33
C ILE A 358 -13.53 17.21 12.40
N LEU A 359 -14.69 16.62 12.73
CA LEU A 359 -15.94 17.37 12.93
C LEU A 359 -15.86 18.29 14.16
N ASP A 360 -15.29 17.82 15.27
CA ASP A 360 -15.08 18.66 16.46
C ASP A 360 -14.05 19.77 16.18
N ALA A 361 -12.96 19.46 15.47
CA ALA A 361 -11.95 20.44 15.05
C ALA A 361 -12.51 21.50 14.10
N MET A 362 -13.42 21.12 13.19
CA MET A 362 -14.15 22.06 12.34
C MET A 362 -15.02 23.03 13.16
N SER A 363 -15.60 22.57 14.27
CA SER A 363 -16.44 23.40 15.14
C SER A 363 -15.63 24.30 16.09
N ARG A 364 -14.44 23.85 16.52
CA ARG A 364 -13.59 24.55 17.51
C ARG A 364 -12.38 25.25 16.92
N GLY A 365 -12.09 25.09 15.63
CA GLY A 365 -10.90 25.63 14.98
C GLY A 365 -9.60 25.01 15.51
N ALA A 366 -9.63 23.71 15.88
CA ALA A 366 -8.47 22.98 16.38
C ALA A 366 -7.55 22.52 15.23
N ALA A 367 -6.37 21.98 15.57
CA ALA A 367 -5.43 21.47 14.58
C ALA A 367 -6.06 20.33 13.75
N LEU A 368 -5.98 20.45 12.42
CA LEU A 368 -6.56 19.49 11.48
C LEU A 368 -5.49 18.47 11.03
N PRO A 369 -5.79 17.15 11.02
CA PRO A 369 -4.92 16.17 10.38
C PRO A 369 -4.89 16.38 8.85
N GLU A 370 -3.87 15.84 8.18
CA GLU A 370 -3.78 15.88 6.72
C GLU A 370 -4.92 15.04 6.09
N PRO A 371 -5.74 15.61 5.19
CA PRO A 371 -6.84 14.89 4.54
C PRO A 371 -6.36 13.71 3.68
N LEU A 372 -6.86 12.51 3.94
CA LEU A 372 -6.56 11.30 3.18
C LEU A 372 -7.50 11.08 2.00
N VAL A 373 -8.72 11.62 2.01
CA VAL A 373 -9.72 11.48 0.94
C VAL A 373 -9.22 11.98 -0.42
N THR A 374 -8.23 12.88 -0.42
CA THR A 374 -7.59 13.41 -1.64
C THR A 374 -6.32 12.65 -2.04
N LYS A 375 -5.81 11.77 -1.18
CA LYS A 375 -4.67 10.92 -1.51
C LYS A 375 -5.14 9.75 -2.37
N THR A 376 -4.40 9.46 -3.43
CA THR A 376 -4.58 8.21 -4.17
C THR A 376 -3.86 7.10 -3.41
N PRO A 377 -4.57 6.12 -2.84
CA PRO A 377 -3.91 5.00 -2.20
C PRO A 377 -3.12 4.23 -3.27
N ARG A 378 -1.85 3.99 -2.98
CA ARG A 378 -0.98 3.15 -3.80
C ARG A 378 -0.51 2.00 -2.93
N ARG A 379 -0.84 0.79 -3.35
CA ARG A 379 -0.24 -0.42 -2.77
C ARG A 379 1.17 -0.52 -3.30
N SER A 380 2.07 -0.94 -2.42
CA SER A 380 3.47 -1.10 -2.76
C SER A 380 4.05 -2.27 -2.01
N TYR A 381 5.07 -2.87 -2.60
CA TYR A 381 5.93 -3.84 -1.95
C TYR A 381 7.11 -3.11 -1.33
N SER A 382 7.26 -3.20 0.00
CA SER A 382 8.42 -2.67 0.68
C SER A 382 9.55 -3.71 0.74
N PHE A 383 10.78 -3.23 0.63
CA PHE A 383 11.97 -4.01 0.90
C PHE A 383 13.01 -3.13 1.60
N SER A 384 13.83 -3.75 2.44
CA SER A 384 14.87 -3.06 3.19
C SER A 384 16.20 -3.23 2.49
N GLN A 385 16.95 -2.15 2.39
CA GLN A 385 18.32 -2.14 1.91
C GLN A 385 19.28 -1.81 3.04
N ARG A 386 20.38 -2.55 3.10
CA ARG A 386 21.45 -2.36 4.06
C ARG A 386 22.78 -2.37 3.33
N VAL A 387 23.69 -1.49 3.72
CA VAL A 387 25.07 -1.49 3.21
C VAL A 387 26.00 -1.65 4.39
N ALA A 388 26.82 -2.69 4.37
CA ALA A 388 27.65 -3.05 5.49
C ALA A 388 29.08 -3.45 5.08
N VAL A 389 29.99 -3.34 6.04
CA VAL A 389 31.36 -3.84 5.97
C VAL A 389 31.50 -4.92 7.01
N LEU A 390 31.93 -6.12 6.60
CA LEU A 390 32.19 -7.23 7.52
C LEU A 390 33.71 -7.41 7.69
N MET A 391 34.13 -7.54 8.95
CA MET A 391 35.53 -7.52 9.38
C MET A 391 35.84 -8.72 10.28
N ASN A 392 37.02 -9.32 10.09
CA ASN A 392 37.54 -10.35 10.97
C ASN A 392 38.21 -9.70 12.19
N ALA A 393 38.05 -10.31 13.37
CA ALA A 393 38.71 -9.88 14.59
C ALA A 393 40.09 -10.53 14.73
N ASN A 394 41.04 -10.21 13.84
CA ASN A 394 42.42 -10.71 13.91
C ASN A 394 43.41 -9.58 14.26
N ASN A 395 44.27 -9.80 15.25
CA ASN A 395 45.27 -8.83 15.70
C ASN A 395 46.62 -8.93 14.98
N ASP A 396 46.84 -9.93 14.13
CA ASP A 396 48.15 -10.16 13.49
C ASP A 396 48.36 -9.31 12.22
N TYR A 397 48.32 -7.99 12.37
CA TYR A 397 48.64 -7.05 11.29
C TYR A 397 49.85 -6.23 11.68
N TRP A 398 50.85 -6.15 10.79
CA TRP A 398 52.15 -5.48 10.99
C TRP A 398 53.05 -6.10 12.08
N ASN A 399 52.63 -6.18 13.35
CA ASN A 399 53.40 -6.83 14.42
C ASN A 399 52.66 -8.02 15.05
N THR A 400 53.39 -9.08 15.38
CA THR A 400 52.83 -10.23 16.11
C THR A 400 52.52 -9.86 17.55
N GLY A 401 51.27 -10.08 17.99
CA GLY A 401 50.82 -9.81 19.36
C GLY A 401 50.21 -8.43 19.60
N GLY A 402 50.43 -7.48 18.70
CA GLY A 402 49.85 -6.13 18.73
C GLY A 402 50.16 -5.30 19.99
N ASN A 403 49.76 -4.02 19.97
CA ASN A 403 49.78 -3.15 21.16
C ASN A 403 48.40 -3.03 21.83
N LEU A 404 48.31 -2.31 22.94
CA LEU A 404 47.07 -2.15 23.71
C LEU A 404 45.88 -1.65 22.88
N ARG A 405 46.10 -0.73 21.93
CA ARG A 405 45.01 -0.19 21.11
C ARG A 405 44.51 -1.21 20.09
N SER A 406 45.43 -1.94 19.44
CA SER A 406 45.05 -3.03 18.53
C SER A 406 44.32 -4.16 19.26
N ARG A 407 44.77 -4.53 20.46
CA ARG A 407 44.14 -5.57 21.29
C ARG A 407 42.75 -5.16 21.80
N ALA A 408 42.57 -3.88 22.11
CA ALA A 408 41.26 -3.34 22.46
C ALA A 408 40.27 -3.39 21.27
N GLU A 409 40.73 -3.12 20.04
CA GLU A 409 39.88 -3.16 18.83
C GLU A 409 40.53 -3.91 17.65
N PRO A 410 40.50 -5.26 17.69
CA PRO A 410 41.11 -6.11 16.67
C PRO A 410 40.51 -5.90 15.28
N SER A 411 39.19 -5.78 15.20
CA SER A 411 38.47 -5.71 13.92
C SER A 411 38.85 -4.48 13.09
N ILE A 412 39.00 -3.32 13.74
CA ILE A 412 39.42 -2.08 13.05
C ILE A 412 40.90 -2.15 12.70
N ASN A 413 41.75 -2.71 13.59
CA ASN A 413 43.17 -2.89 13.29
C ASN A 413 43.37 -3.76 12.05
N ALA A 414 42.66 -4.89 11.99
CA ALA A 414 42.67 -5.80 10.86
C ALA A 414 42.20 -5.14 9.57
N TRP A 415 41.08 -4.44 9.65
CA TRP A 415 40.49 -3.77 8.51
C TRP A 415 41.41 -2.67 7.95
N MET A 416 42.01 -1.86 8.82
CA MET A 416 42.99 -0.86 8.41
C MET A 416 44.27 -1.49 7.87
N GLY A 417 44.72 -2.60 8.46
CA GLY A 417 45.89 -3.35 8.00
C GLY A 417 45.70 -3.96 6.62
N ALA A 418 44.47 -4.33 6.24
CA ALA A 418 44.13 -4.77 4.88
C ALA A 418 44.00 -3.61 3.87
N MET A 419 43.63 -2.41 4.34
CA MET A 419 43.50 -1.21 3.50
C MET A 419 44.83 -0.48 3.26
N LEU A 420 45.80 -0.67 4.13
CA LEU A 420 47.10 -0.02 4.05
C LEU A 420 48.14 -0.99 3.47
N PRO A 421 49.16 -0.46 2.75
CA PRO A 421 50.33 -1.26 2.38
C PRO A 421 51.04 -1.81 3.62
N ARG A 422 51.97 -2.75 3.40
CA ARG A 422 52.89 -3.19 4.45
C ARG A 422 53.66 -1.97 5.02
N PRO A 423 53.99 -1.97 6.33
CA PRO A 423 54.51 -0.78 6.99
C PRO A 423 55.91 -0.40 6.49
N ASP A 424 56.67 -1.35 5.92
CA ASP A 424 57.96 -1.13 5.27
C ASP A 424 57.86 -0.39 3.93
N LYS A 425 56.65 -0.27 3.37
CA LYS A 425 56.37 0.41 2.10
C LYS A 425 55.79 1.81 2.28
N ILE A 426 55.57 2.26 3.52
CA ILE A 426 55.05 3.59 3.81
C ILE A 426 56.18 4.41 4.42
N GLU A 427 56.58 5.50 3.77
CA GLU A 427 57.74 6.30 4.21
C GLU A 427 57.52 7.82 4.17
N CYS A 428 58.34 8.53 4.94
CA CYS A 428 58.52 9.98 4.86
C CYS A 428 60.01 10.31 5.00
N GLN A 429 60.40 11.52 4.58
CA GLN A 429 61.79 11.96 4.63
C GLN A 429 61.96 13.13 5.58
N VAL A 430 62.88 13.02 6.53
CA VAL A 430 63.26 14.09 7.45
C VAL A 430 64.53 14.74 6.90
N VAL A 431 64.54 16.08 6.83
CA VAL A 431 65.70 16.85 6.39
C VAL A 431 66.17 17.73 7.54
N PHE A 432 67.45 17.63 7.86
CA PHE A 432 68.12 18.42 8.88
C PHE A 432 68.71 19.72 8.30
N ASP A 433 69.05 20.68 9.15
CA ASP A 433 69.63 21.98 8.73
C ASP A 433 70.98 21.86 8.00
N ASP A 434 71.70 20.76 8.20
CA ASP A 434 72.93 20.42 7.48
C ASP A 434 72.68 19.71 6.14
N ASN A 435 71.42 19.67 5.70
CA ASN A 435 70.91 18.97 4.50
C ASN A 435 71.06 17.45 4.51
N GLU A 436 71.40 16.84 5.65
CA GLU A 436 71.32 15.39 5.79
C GLU A 436 69.85 14.95 5.73
N ARG A 437 69.61 13.82 5.06
CA ARG A 437 68.27 13.25 4.87
C ARG A 437 68.20 11.88 5.50
N VAL A 438 67.21 11.68 6.37
CA VAL A 438 66.90 10.37 6.96
C VAL A 438 65.54 9.93 6.44
N SER A 439 65.47 8.74 5.85
CA SER A 439 64.18 8.12 5.49
C SER A 439 63.62 7.40 6.72
N VAL A 440 62.34 7.58 6.98
CA VAL A 440 61.63 7.01 8.11
C VAL A 440 60.43 6.22 7.58
N ARG A 441 60.44 4.90 7.81
CA ARG A 441 59.34 4.01 7.41
C ARG A 441 58.37 3.81 8.57
N VAL A 442 57.11 3.47 8.28
CA VAL A 442 56.13 3.19 9.33
C VAL A 442 56.53 1.97 10.17
N SER A 443 57.25 1.01 9.59
CA SER A 443 57.84 -0.12 10.32
C SER A 443 58.77 0.30 11.45
N ASP A 444 59.39 1.47 11.32
CA ASP A 444 60.39 1.99 12.25
C ASP A 444 59.74 2.75 13.42
N LEU A 445 58.43 3.03 13.33
CA LEU A 445 57.71 3.86 14.29
C LEU A 445 57.05 3.05 15.42
N GLU A 446 57.15 1.71 15.41
CA GLU A 446 56.54 0.81 16.39
C GLU A 446 55.03 1.04 16.55
N VAL A 447 54.32 1.25 15.43
CA VAL A 447 52.87 1.52 15.42
C VAL A 447 52.08 0.41 14.75
N GLU A 448 50.81 0.29 15.13
CA GLU A 448 49.82 -0.58 14.50
C GLU A 448 48.93 0.21 13.50
N PRO A 449 48.23 -0.45 12.56
CA PRO A 449 47.31 0.22 11.63
C PRO A 449 46.29 1.12 12.33
N ILE A 450 45.73 0.66 13.46
CA ILE A 450 44.78 1.45 14.25
C ILE A 450 45.44 2.68 14.90
N ASP A 451 46.73 2.64 15.20
CA ASP A 451 47.42 3.82 15.73
C ASP A 451 47.57 4.89 14.68
N LEU A 452 48.01 4.49 13.48
CA LEU A 452 48.14 5.40 12.36
C LEU A 452 46.78 6.03 12.00
N LEU A 453 45.69 5.27 12.12
CA LEU A 453 44.32 5.77 11.99
C LEU A 453 44.04 6.93 12.96
N TYR A 454 44.20 6.72 14.27
CA TYR A 454 43.86 7.76 15.26
C TYR A 454 44.89 8.90 15.32
N MET A 455 46.17 8.63 15.04
CA MET A 455 47.21 9.67 14.89
C MET A 455 46.91 10.62 13.72
N SER A 456 46.33 10.11 12.62
CA SER A 456 45.98 10.93 11.45
C SER A 456 44.97 12.04 11.77
N ILE A 457 44.07 11.80 12.73
CA ILE A 457 43.05 12.76 13.17
C ILE A 457 43.72 13.95 13.86
N ASN A 458 44.67 13.68 14.75
CA ASN A 458 45.41 14.72 15.49
C ASN A 458 46.32 15.52 14.55
N ALA A 459 46.88 14.86 13.54
CA ALA A 459 47.70 15.52 12.50
C ALA A 459 46.89 16.52 11.65
N LYS A 460 45.55 16.41 11.58
CA LYS A 460 44.69 17.36 10.84
C LYS A 460 44.71 18.77 11.44
N SER A 461 44.93 18.90 12.74
CA SER A 461 44.95 20.18 13.47
C SER A 461 46.36 20.72 13.73
N ASN A 462 47.34 19.83 13.93
CA ASN A 462 48.73 20.21 14.13
C ASN A 462 49.65 19.04 13.77
N LEU A 463 50.33 19.12 12.62
CA LEU A 463 51.33 18.12 12.21
C LEU A 463 52.58 18.20 13.09
N GLU A 464 52.91 19.38 13.63
CA GLU A 464 54.10 19.61 14.46
C GLU A 464 53.74 19.46 15.94
N GLY A 465 54.35 18.50 16.63
CA GLY A 465 54.16 18.27 18.07
C GLY A 465 53.11 17.21 18.46
N GLY A 466 52.46 16.55 17.50
CA GLY A 466 51.65 15.35 17.76
C GLY A 466 52.51 14.09 17.98
N GLU A 467 51.90 13.01 18.47
CA GLU A 467 52.61 11.73 18.75
C GLU A 467 53.35 11.18 17.51
N LEU A 468 52.70 11.19 16.34
CA LEU A 468 53.31 10.73 15.08
C LEU A 468 54.57 11.55 14.74
N TYR A 469 54.53 12.86 14.95
CA TYR A 469 55.69 13.72 14.76
C TYR A 469 56.82 13.36 15.71
N GLN A 470 56.53 13.18 17.01
CA GLN A 470 57.55 12.81 18.00
C GLN A 470 58.21 11.47 17.67
N ARG A 471 57.44 10.46 17.22
CA ARG A 471 57.97 9.17 16.76
C ARG A 471 58.93 9.33 15.57
N ILE A 472 58.53 10.11 14.56
CA ILE A 472 59.35 10.39 13.37
C ILE A 472 60.65 11.12 13.75
N VAL A 473 60.53 12.16 14.59
CA VAL A 473 61.66 12.98 15.04
C VAL A 473 62.64 12.15 15.88
N GLN A 474 62.14 11.33 16.81
CA GLN A 474 62.98 10.44 17.61
C GLN A 474 63.80 9.50 16.72
N PHE A 475 63.13 8.75 15.83
CA PHE A 475 63.82 7.81 14.95
C PHE A 475 64.84 8.51 14.05
N ALA A 476 64.50 9.69 13.51
CA ALA A 476 65.40 10.45 12.65
C ALA A 476 66.67 10.92 13.38
N HIS A 477 66.54 11.37 14.64
CA HIS A 477 67.70 11.77 15.44
C HIS A 477 68.58 10.59 15.86
N GLU A 478 67.98 9.43 16.19
CA GLU A 478 68.73 8.20 16.56
C GLU A 478 69.54 7.65 15.37
N ASN A 479 69.10 7.90 14.13
CA ASN A 479 69.70 7.36 12.91
C ASN A 479 70.47 8.40 12.07
N LYS A 480 70.66 9.62 12.59
CA LYS A 480 71.43 10.68 11.92
C LYS A 480 72.94 10.44 12.00
N ALA A 481 73.63 10.57 10.87
CA ALA A 481 75.08 10.50 10.78
C ALA A 481 75.75 11.85 11.15
N GLY A 482 75.84 12.13 12.45
CA GLY A 482 76.69 13.21 12.98
C GLY A 482 75.97 14.28 13.79
N GLY A 483 75.77 14.01 15.08
CA GLY A 483 75.53 15.02 16.13
C GLY A 483 74.26 15.88 16.01
N LEU A 484 74.12 16.81 16.97
CA LEU A 484 72.96 17.68 17.19
C LEU A 484 72.75 18.69 16.04
N ALA A 485 72.00 18.31 15.00
CA ALA A 485 71.39 19.25 14.05
C ALA A 485 69.88 19.34 14.28
N SER A 486 69.31 20.54 14.14
CA SER A 486 67.86 20.74 14.13
C SER A 486 67.23 20.24 12.83
N ILE A 487 65.96 19.81 12.91
CA ILE A 487 65.17 19.43 11.74
C ILE A 487 64.72 20.69 11.01
N LEU A 488 65.01 20.76 9.72
CA LEU A 488 64.62 21.86 8.83
C LEU A 488 63.16 21.70 8.35
N PHE A 489 62.81 20.51 7.86
CA PHE A 489 61.43 20.14 7.48
C PHE A 489 61.25 18.61 7.37
N ILE A 490 60.00 18.15 7.43
CA ILE A 490 59.60 16.75 7.16
C ILE A 490 58.78 16.70 5.87
N HIS A 491 59.26 15.95 4.88
CA HIS A 491 58.53 15.65 3.65
C HIS A 491 57.65 14.42 3.83
N TYR A 492 56.37 14.67 4.12
CA TYR A 492 55.33 13.63 4.15
C TYR A 492 54.86 13.21 2.75
N ASP A 493 55.07 14.05 1.74
CA ASP A 493 54.71 13.82 0.33
C ASP A 493 55.98 13.94 -0.51
N ILE A 494 56.63 12.80 -0.77
CA ILE A 494 57.84 12.73 -1.59
C ILE A 494 57.38 12.58 -3.05
N PRO A 495 57.62 13.56 -3.96
CA PRO A 495 57.22 13.39 -5.34
C PRO A 495 57.88 12.13 -5.93
N ASN A 496 57.06 11.23 -6.49
CA ASN A 496 57.45 9.93 -7.08
C ASN A 496 58.59 10.00 -8.12
N SER A 497 59.04 11.18 -8.51
CA SER A 497 59.98 11.42 -9.60
C SER A 497 61.45 11.59 -9.22
N MET A 498 61.85 11.53 -7.93
CA MET A 498 63.27 11.71 -7.59
C MET A 498 63.94 10.62 -6.74
N LEU A 499 63.23 9.87 -5.89
CA LEU A 499 63.89 8.97 -4.92
C LEU A 499 63.08 7.75 -4.45
N ALA A 500 61.81 7.57 -4.86
CA ALA A 500 60.99 6.47 -4.35
C ALA A 500 61.41 5.13 -4.99
N GLU A 501 61.74 4.13 -4.18
CA GLU A 501 61.88 2.75 -4.64
C GLU A 501 60.55 2.30 -5.28
N GLU A 502 60.63 1.48 -6.33
CA GLU A 502 59.44 1.00 -7.04
C GLU A 502 58.48 0.30 -6.05
N GLY A 503 57.31 0.89 -5.82
CA GLY A 503 56.28 0.38 -4.90
C GLY A 503 56.28 0.94 -3.47
N THR A 504 57.05 1.99 -3.14
CA THR A 504 56.84 2.74 -1.88
C THR A 504 55.76 3.82 -2.04
N ILE A 505 55.09 4.15 -0.93
CA ILE A 505 54.00 5.13 -0.87
C ILE A 505 54.29 6.14 0.23
N ASN A 506 54.00 7.39 -0.08
CA ASN A 506 54.17 8.50 0.85
C ASN A 506 53.24 8.38 2.07
N LEU A 507 53.78 8.69 3.25
CA LEU A 507 53.03 8.76 4.50
C LEU A 507 51.81 9.69 4.38
N ALA A 508 51.91 10.81 3.66
CA ALA A 508 50.76 11.69 3.41
C ALA A 508 49.58 10.99 2.72
N THR A 509 49.86 10.05 1.81
CA THR A 509 48.81 9.30 1.09
C THR A 509 48.17 8.26 2.01
N ALA A 510 48.97 7.55 2.81
CA ALA A 510 48.46 6.65 3.83
C ALA A 510 47.58 7.39 4.86
N LEU A 511 48.02 8.57 5.33
CA LEU A 511 47.23 9.39 6.25
C LEU A 511 45.91 9.88 5.64
N LYS A 512 45.84 10.15 4.33
CA LYS A 512 44.57 10.49 3.65
C LYS A 512 43.58 9.32 3.66
N VAL A 513 44.06 8.08 3.54
CA VAL A 513 43.23 6.87 3.63
C VAL A 513 42.74 6.70 5.06
N CYS A 514 43.62 6.83 6.06
CA CYS A 514 43.25 6.85 7.48
C CYS A 514 42.17 7.90 7.79
N LEU A 515 42.33 9.13 7.31
CA LEU A 515 41.34 10.20 7.50
C LEU A 515 40.00 9.86 6.84
N ALA A 516 39.99 9.30 5.63
CA ALA A 516 38.77 8.87 4.95
C ALA A 516 38.09 7.69 5.67
N ALA A 517 38.88 6.78 6.26
CA ALA A 517 38.40 5.67 7.07
C ALA A 517 37.74 6.18 8.36
N TYR A 518 38.39 7.12 9.04
CA TYR A 518 37.82 7.77 10.23
C TYR A 518 36.53 8.55 9.90
N ASP A 519 36.52 9.32 8.80
CA ASP A 519 35.31 10.04 8.34
C ASP A 519 34.14 9.09 8.09
N THR A 520 34.40 7.86 7.64
CA THR A 520 33.41 6.78 7.46
C THR A 520 32.98 6.19 8.81
N LEU A 521 33.92 5.84 9.67
CA LEU A 521 33.68 5.31 11.02
C LEU A 521 32.80 6.25 11.84
N SER A 522 33.04 7.56 11.75
CA SER A 522 32.33 8.58 12.53
C SER A 522 30.82 8.70 12.25
N VAL A 523 30.34 8.23 11.08
CA VAL A 523 28.91 8.27 10.71
C VAL A 523 28.28 6.89 10.58
N SER A 524 29.08 5.84 10.71
CA SER A 524 28.64 4.46 10.68
C SER A 524 28.36 3.98 12.11
N ARG A 525 27.58 2.91 12.24
CA ARG A 525 27.43 2.23 13.53
C ARG A 525 27.91 0.79 13.42
N PRO A 526 28.36 0.14 14.52
CA PRO A 526 28.58 -1.28 14.50
C PRO A 526 27.33 -2.03 14.03
N ILE A 527 27.54 -3.07 13.23
CA ILE A 527 26.46 -3.98 12.81
C ILE A 527 25.94 -4.73 14.04
N ARG A 528 24.64 -5.00 14.06
CA ARG A 528 23.99 -5.81 15.07
C ARG A 528 23.53 -7.13 14.47
N PRO A 529 23.35 -8.20 15.27
CA PRO A 529 22.78 -9.45 14.79
C PRO A 529 21.49 -9.24 14.00
N GLU A 530 20.61 -8.35 14.47
CA GLU A 530 19.32 -8.00 13.84
C GLU A 530 19.45 -7.42 12.42
N ASP A 531 20.57 -6.77 12.10
CA ASP A 531 20.79 -6.20 10.75
C ASP A 531 20.96 -7.27 9.68
N LEU A 532 21.17 -8.53 10.09
CA LEU A 532 21.25 -9.68 9.19
C LEU A 532 19.95 -10.50 9.18
N TRP A 533 18.89 -10.05 9.89
CA TRP A 533 17.61 -10.75 9.98
C TRP A 533 16.56 -10.21 9.01
N PHE A 534 15.69 -11.11 8.58
CA PHE A 534 14.56 -10.86 7.71
C PHE A 534 13.27 -10.50 8.52
N ALA A 535 12.42 -9.61 8.00
CA ALA A 535 11.35 -8.93 8.75
C ALA A 535 10.27 -9.85 9.36
N ASP A 536 9.97 -11.00 8.74
CA ASP A 536 9.03 -11.99 9.32
C ASP A 536 9.60 -12.74 10.54
N GLU A 537 10.89 -12.53 10.87
CA GLU A 537 11.60 -13.29 11.89
C GLU A 537 11.92 -12.48 13.16
N GLU A 538 11.68 -11.16 13.19
CA GLU A 538 11.92 -10.31 14.38
C GLU A 538 11.09 -10.75 15.61
N ASN A 539 9.97 -11.45 15.40
CA ASN A 539 9.05 -11.88 16.48
C ASN A 539 9.35 -13.25 17.11
N LYS A 540 10.46 -13.94 16.78
CA LYS A 540 10.83 -15.24 17.40
C LYS A 540 12.05 -15.13 18.33
N VAL A 541 11.92 -14.26 19.33
CA VAL A 541 12.93 -13.86 20.34
C VAL A 541 13.08 -14.90 21.48
N LYS A 542 13.59 -16.10 21.22
CA LYS A 542 13.96 -17.07 22.29
C LYS A 542 15.36 -17.68 22.21
N LYS A 543 16.14 -17.40 21.15
CA LYS A 543 17.58 -17.78 21.03
C LYS A 543 18.53 -16.58 21.01
N VAL A 544 17.99 -15.39 21.27
CA VAL A 544 18.66 -14.10 21.18
C VAL A 544 19.61 -13.86 22.36
N ASP A 545 19.31 -14.43 23.54
CA ASP A 545 20.14 -14.29 24.74
C ASP A 545 21.54 -14.86 24.57
N THR A 546 21.70 -15.99 23.87
CA THR A 546 23.03 -16.65 23.74
C THR A 546 23.99 -15.87 22.86
N ILE A 547 23.48 -15.19 21.82
CA ILE A 547 24.28 -14.33 20.92
C ILE A 547 24.72 -13.08 21.68
N PHE A 548 23.80 -12.41 22.38
CA PHE A 548 24.13 -11.23 23.19
C PHE A 548 25.07 -11.57 24.36
N LEU A 549 24.93 -12.74 24.97
CA LEU A 549 25.84 -13.20 26.03
C LEU A 549 27.27 -13.41 25.52
N HIS A 550 27.45 -14.04 24.34
CA HIS A 550 28.78 -14.20 23.74
C HIS A 550 29.43 -12.85 23.43
N GLN A 551 28.68 -11.94 22.79
CA GLN A 551 29.15 -10.61 22.47
C GLN A 551 29.58 -9.84 23.74
N THR A 552 28.80 -9.95 24.81
CA THR A 552 29.10 -9.30 26.09
C THR A 552 30.35 -9.89 26.74
N HIS A 553 30.51 -11.21 26.72
CA HIS A 553 31.68 -11.89 27.27
C HIS A 553 32.98 -11.52 26.54
N GLU A 554 32.93 -11.46 25.20
CA GLU A 554 34.06 -11.06 24.35
C GLU A 554 34.50 -9.62 24.66
N LEU A 555 33.56 -8.67 24.69
CA LEU A 555 33.83 -7.27 25.04
C LEU A 555 34.40 -7.11 26.45
N ASN A 556 33.88 -7.87 27.42
CA ASN A 556 34.39 -7.86 28.79
C ASN A 556 35.81 -8.42 28.87
N SER A 557 36.13 -9.44 28.07
CA SER A 557 37.48 -10.03 28.02
C SER A 557 38.50 -9.00 27.52
N ARG A 558 38.18 -8.28 26.43
CA ARG A 558 39.01 -7.16 25.92
C ARG A 558 39.18 -6.04 26.94
N ALA A 559 38.13 -5.69 27.68
CA ALA A 559 38.19 -4.66 28.71
C ALA A 559 39.10 -5.07 29.89
N ILE A 560 39.06 -6.33 30.32
CA ILE A 560 39.92 -6.87 31.40
C ILE A 560 41.40 -6.88 30.97
N GLU A 561 41.65 -7.26 29.72
CA GLU A 561 43.00 -7.28 29.13
C GLU A 561 43.59 -5.87 29.02
N LEU A 562 42.77 -4.90 28.60
CA LEU A 562 43.13 -3.49 28.59
C LEU A 562 43.44 -2.96 30.00
N ASP A 563 42.59 -3.24 30.98
CA ASP A 563 42.78 -2.85 32.38
C ASP A 563 44.09 -3.41 32.97
N SER A 564 44.36 -4.70 32.69
CA SER A 564 45.60 -5.36 33.10
C SER A 564 46.83 -4.72 32.45
N GLY A 565 46.75 -4.40 31.15
CA GLY A 565 47.81 -3.75 30.41
C GLY A 565 48.10 -2.32 30.88
N ILE A 566 47.06 -1.53 31.13
CA ILE A 566 47.18 -0.18 31.70
C ILE A 566 47.83 -0.24 33.08
N THR A 567 47.40 -1.19 33.92
CA THR A 567 47.95 -1.38 35.27
C THR A 567 49.42 -1.77 35.25
N HIS A 568 49.84 -2.62 34.30
CA HIS A 568 51.24 -3.00 34.14
C HIS A 568 52.12 -1.78 33.80
N ILE A 569 51.74 -1.00 32.78
CA ILE A 569 52.45 0.22 32.39
C ILE A 569 52.54 1.21 33.55
N LYS A 570 51.44 1.40 34.30
CA LYS A 570 51.44 2.25 35.49
C LYS A 570 52.49 1.80 36.49
N ASN A 571 52.50 0.50 36.82
CA ASN A 571 53.43 -0.06 37.80
C ASN A 571 54.89 0.10 37.37
N ASP A 572 55.19 -0.09 36.08
CA ASP A 572 56.54 0.07 35.55
C ASP A 572 57.01 1.53 35.67
N LEU A 573 56.16 2.51 35.32
CA LEU A 573 56.46 3.93 35.53
C LEU A 573 56.61 4.28 37.03
N ASP A 574 55.73 3.74 37.89
CA ASP A 574 55.75 4.01 39.34
C ASP A 574 57.03 3.50 39.99
N ILE A 575 57.53 2.34 39.57
CA ILE A 575 58.80 1.77 40.00
C ILE A 575 59.94 2.75 39.67
N GLN A 576 59.98 3.27 38.46
CA GLN A 576 61.05 4.17 38.03
C GLN A 576 61.02 5.53 38.73
N VAL A 577 59.82 6.10 38.93
CA VAL A 577 59.64 7.34 39.69
C VAL A 577 60.10 7.14 41.15
N ARG A 578 59.79 5.99 41.77
CA ARG A 578 60.25 5.65 43.13
C ARG A 578 61.77 5.47 43.19
N LEU A 579 62.36 4.81 42.20
CA LEU A 579 63.82 4.65 42.10
C LEU A 579 64.51 6.01 42.02
N TYR A 580 64.03 6.93 41.16
CA TYR A 580 64.57 8.29 41.06
C TYR A 580 64.46 9.07 42.38
N LYS A 581 63.30 9.02 43.06
CA LYS A 581 63.09 9.71 44.34
C LYS A 581 63.97 9.18 45.46
N ALA A 582 64.32 7.89 45.43
CA ALA A 582 65.25 7.28 46.39
C ALA A 582 66.71 7.63 46.05
N ASN A 583 67.08 7.52 44.78
CA ASN A 583 68.39 7.90 44.25
C ASN A 583 68.31 8.11 42.72
N PRO A 584 68.58 9.32 42.18
CA PRO A 584 68.52 9.59 40.75
C PRO A 584 69.32 8.63 39.86
N ASP A 585 70.42 8.06 40.38
CA ASP A 585 71.26 7.12 39.63
C ASP A 585 70.67 5.71 39.50
N SER A 586 69.69 5.36 40.32
CA SER A 586 69.05 4.04 40.32
C SER A 586 67.96 3.87 39.25
N MET A 587 67.50 4.96 38.62
CA MET A 587 66.50 4.95 37.55
C MET A 587 67.15 4.65 36.19
N SER A 588 66.55 3.75 35.41
CA SER A 588 66.93 3.53 34.01
C SER A 588 66.20 4.52 33.10
N ILE A 589 66.96 5.19 32.22
CA ILE A 589 66.38 6.09 31.22
C ILE A 589 65.65 5.28 30.14
N GLU A 590 66.22 4.15 29.75
CA GLU A 590 65.68 3.25 28.73
C GLU A 590 64.33 2.65 29.15
N GLU A 591 64.24 2.09 30.36
CA GLU A 591 63.00 1.48 30.88
C GLU A 591 61.86 2.52 30.99
N VAL A 592 62.19 3.76 31.33
CA VAL A 592 61.21 4.86 31.42
C VAL A 592 60.74 5.29 30.04
N LYS A 593 61.67 5.45 29.09
CA LYS A 593 61.31 5.76 27.70
C LYS A 593 60.45 4.65 27.10
N GLU A 594 60.77 3.38 27.34
CA GLU A 594 59.97 2.23 26.87
C GLU A 594 58.57 2.19 27.50
N SER A 595 58.47 2.48 28.80
CA SER A 595 57.18 2.56 29.50
C SER A 595 56.33 3.75 29.02
N LEU A 596 56.95 4.91 28.74
CA LEU A 596 56.28 6.07 28.15
C LEU A 596 55.84 5.82 26.70
N LYS A 597 56.66 5.13 25.90
CA LYS A 597 56.28 4.67 24.55
C LYS A 597 55.07 3.74 24.65
N SER A 598 55.09 2.75 25.54
CA SER A 598 53.97 1.84 25.78
C SER A 598 52.69 2.60 26.19
N ALA A 599 52.82 3.59 27.09
CA ALA A 599 51.72 4.44 27.53
C ALA A 599 51.12 5.31 26.41
N SER A 600 51.92 5.72 25.43
CA SER A 600 51.44 6.53 24.30
C SER A 600 50.40 5.81 23.43
N HIS A 601 50.45 4.47 23.37
CA HIS A 601 49.42 3.67 22.69
C HIS A 601 48.01 3.82 23.31
N LEU A 602 47.89 4.38 24.53
CA LEU A 602 46.60 4.75 25.13
C LEU A 602 45.93 5.97 24.47
N GLY A 603 46.58 6.63 23.51
CA GLY A 603 46.01 7.77 22.78
C GLY A 603 46.21 9.09 23.49
N ILE A 604 47.06 9.10 24.51
CA ILE A 604 47.46 10.30 25.21
C ILE A 604 48.63 10.92 24.45
N SER A 605 48.32 11.74 23.45
CA SER A 605 49.32 12.31 22.52
C SER A 605 50.47 13.08 23.18
N THR A 606 50.30 13.55 24.41
CA THR A 606 51.31 14.31 25.17
C THR A 606 52.28 13.43 25.97
N VAL A 607 52.16 12.11 25.91
CA VAL A 607 52.89 11.16 26.78
C VAL A 607 54.15 10.59 26.11
N TYR A 608 54.23 10.66 24.79
CA TYR A 608 55.38 10.15 24.06
C TYR A 608 56.67 10.85 24.53
N PRO A 609 57.76 10.10 24.83
CA PRO A 609 58.96 10.69 25.40
C PRO A 609 59.61 11.67 24.41
N TYR A 610 59.93 12.88 24.88
CA TYR A 610 60.78 13.81 24.13
C TYR A 610 62.20 13.27 24.03
N ILE A 611 62.94 13.72 23.01
CA ILE A 611 64.39 13.46 22.89
C ILE A 611 65.10 14.24 23.99
N THR A 612 65.21 13.63 25.16
CA THR A 612 65.96 14.12 26.31
C THR A 612 66.47 12.94 27.13
N ASP A 613 67.68 13.09 27.64
CA ASP A 613 68.27 12.19 28.63
C ASP A 613 68.24 12.81 30.04
N ASP A 614 67.58 13.96 30.16
CA ASP A 614 67.34 14.61 31.45
C ASP A 614 66.33 13.79 32.26
N LYS A 615 66.85 13.11 33.29
CA LYS A 615 66.07 12.28 34.21
C LYS A 615 64.97 13.07 34.91
N GLU A 616 65.18 14.35 35.22
CA GLU A 616 64.16 15.17 35.88
C GLU A 616 62.97 15.41 34.95
N ILE A 617 63.21 15.72 33.68
CA ILE A 617 62.15 15.91 32.67
C ILE A 617 61.40 14.60 32.42
N LEU A 618 62.12 13.47 32.33
CA LEU A 618 61.50 12.16 32.12
C LEU A 618 60.62 11.76 33.30
N VAL A 619 61.04 12.02 34.54
CA VAL A 619 60.23 11.76 35.74
C VAL A 619 59.00 12.66 35.78
N GLN A 620 59.14 13.96 35.48
CA GLN A 620 57.97 14.85 35.41
C GLN A 620 56.96 14.39 34.36
N ASN A 621 57.44 13.88 33.21
CA ASN A 621 56.58 13.29 32.19
C ASN A 621 55.94 11.97 32.66
N ALA A 622 56.68 11.11 33.35
CA ALA A 622 56.17 9.88 33.95
C ALA A 622 55.08 10.17 34.99
N GLU A 623 55.29 11.10 35.91
CA GLU A 623 54.30 11.50 36.92
C GLU A 623 53.02 12.05 36.28
N ARG A 624 53.14 12.91 35.26
CA ARG A 624 51.97 13.40 34.49
C ARG A 624 51.24 12.27 33.78
N THR A 625 51.96 11.28 33.28
CA THR A 625 51.39 10.12 32.59
C THR A 625 50.66 9.21 33.57
N ILE A 626 51.27 8.92 34.72
CA ILE A 626 50.67 8.13 35.81
C ILE A 626 49.36 8.78 36.26
N ALA A 627 49.34 10.10 36.50
CA ALA A 627 48.12 10.80 36.91
C ALA A 627 46.98 10.67 35.88
N LYS A 628 47.28 10.70 34.57
CA LYS A 628 46.28 10.50 33.51
C LYS A 628 45.80 9.03 33.43
N ILE A 629 46.71 8.09 33.64
CA ILE A 629 46.39 6.66 33.70
C ILE A 629 45.49 6.38 34.90
N GLU A 630 45.81 6.91 36.09
CA GLU A 630 45.00 6.78 37.30
C GLU A 630 43.59 7.31 37.08
N GLN A 631 43.45 8.50 36.48
CA GLN A 631 42.15 9.04 36.12
C GLN A 631 41.38 8.11 35.17
N SER A 632 42.07 7.46 34.22
CA SER A 632 41.43 6.52 33.28
C SER A 632 40.97 5.24 33.96
N LEU A 633 41.78 4.69 34.87
CA LEU A 633 41.44 3.53 35.70
C LEU A 633 40.27 3.83 36.64
N GLU A 634 40.28 4.96 37.34
CA GLU A 634 39.17 5.39 38.21
C GLU A 634 37.86 5.53 37.43
N ASN A 635 37.91 6.10 36.22
CA ASN A 635 36.74 6.20 35.36
C ASN A 635 36.21 4.80 34.98
N MET A 636 37.10 3.85 34.65
CA MET A 636 36.71 2.47 34.34
C MET A 636 36.15 1.73 35.57
N GLU A 637 36.74 1.91 36.75
CA GLU A 637 36.27 1.32 38.01
C GLU A 637 34.89 1.85 38.43
N SER A 638 34.62 3.14 38.22
CA SER A 638 33.32 3.75 38.51
C SER A 638 32.16 3.11 37.73
N GLN A 639 32.48 2.36 36.68
CA GLN A 639 31.55 1.67 35.78
C GLN A 639 31.75 0.15 35.81
N LYS A 640 32.15 -0.41 36.96
CA LYS A 640 32.49 -1.84 37.11
C LYS A 640 31.40 -2.80 36.61
N ASP A 641 30.12 -2.43 36.74
CA ASP A 641 28.96 -3.23 36.32
C ASP A 641 28.47 -2.92 34.89
N SER A 642 29.14 -2.00 34.18
CA SER A 642 28.78 -1.63 32.80
C SER A 642 29.37 -2.59 31.76
N ASP A 643 28.76 -2.59 30.56
CA ASP A 643 29.23 -3.30 29.37
C ASP A 643 30.71 -2.96 29.06
N GLY A 644 31.54 -3.97 28.77
CA GLY A 644 32.96 -3.83 28.41
C GLY A 644 33.22 -2.80 27.32
N LYS A 645 32.27 -2.60 26.39
CA LYS A 645 32.31 -1.52 25.40
C LYS A 645 32.44 -0.12 26.02
N ILE A 646 31.71 0.15 27.10
CA ILE A 646 31.75 1.44 27.80
C ILE A 646 33.11 1.63 28.45
N LYS A 647 33.65 0.58 29.09
CA LYS A 647 34.97 0.61 29.72
C LYS A 647 36.09 0.92 28.73
N ILE A 648 36.12 0.24 27.58
CA ILE A 648 37.11 0.50 26.52
C ILE A 648 37.01 1.95 26.02
N LYS A 649 35.80 2.48 25.82
CA LYS A 649 35.59 3.89 25.41
C LYS A 649 35.99 4.90 26.48
N MET A 650 35.97 4.55 27.75
CA MET A 650 36.45 5.43 28.81
C MET A 650 37.98 5.53 28.80
N ALA A 651 38.68 4.43 28.51
CA ALA A 651 40.14 4.42 28.40
C ALA A 651 40.67 5.27 27.22
N PHE A 652 40.08 5.11 26.03
CA PHE A 652 40.56 5.79 24.80
C PHE A 652 39.77 7.06 24.44
N GLY A 653 38.67 7.34 25.15
CA GLY A 653 37.78 8.47 24.88
C GLY A 653 36.60 8.15 23.94
N LYS A 654 35.60 9.05 23.93
CA LYS A 654 34.31 8.85 23.23
C LYS A 654 34.43 8.62 21.71
N GLN A 655 35.48 9.16 21.09
CA GLN A 655 35.73 9.06 19.65
C GLN A 655 36.25 7.68 19.23
N PHE A 656 36.74 6.88 20.18
CA PHE A 656 37.19 5.52 19.91
C PHE A 656 36.01 4.61 19.57
N VAL A 657 36.04 4.02 18.38
CA VAL A 657 34.98 3.14 17.86
C VAL A 657 35.26 1.71 18.28
N VAL A 658 34.29 1.12 18.98
CA VAL A 658 34.35 -0.27 19.45
C VAL A 658 33.39 -1.13 18.64
N ILE A 659 33.90 -2.15 17.96
CA ILE A 659 33.12 -3.09 17.14
C ILE A 659 32.91 -4.38 17.94
N PRO A 660 31.65 -4.68 18.33
CA PRO A 660 31.32 -5.97 18.92
C PRO A 660 31.43 -7.08 17.88
N VAL A 661 31.87 -8.25 18.34
CA VAL A 661 32.02 -9.44 17.51
C VAL A 661 30.95 -10.46 17.90
N PHE A 662 30.28 -11.06 16.92
CA PHE A 662 29.25 -12.06 17.16
C PHE A 662 29.25 -13.14 16.07
N ARG A 663 28.64 -14.29 16.38
CA ARG A 663 28.30 -15.32 15.38
C ARG A 663 26.88 -15.05 14.90
N PRO A 664 26.62 -14.94 13.59
CA PRO A 664 25.30 -14.64 13.10
C PRO A 664 24.37 -15.83 13.33
N TYR A 665 23.09 -15.53 13.51
CA TYR A 665 22.06 -16.55 13.52
C TYR A 665 21.94 -17.16 12.11
N ARG A 666 21.90 -18.50 12.01
CA ARG A 666 21.79 -19.27 10.74
C ARG A 666 22.83 -18.87 9.68
N VAL A 667 24.11 -19.07 10.00
CA VAL A 667 25.23 -18.85 9.06
C VAL A 667 24.99 -19.56 7.71
N GLU A 668 24.40 -20.77 7.72
CA GLU A 668 24.07 -21.54 6.53
C GLU A 668 23.13 -20.79 5.56
N GLU A 669 22.16 -20.01 6.06
CA GLU A 669 21.22 -19.26 5.22
C GLU A 669 21.92 -18.08 4.53
N LEU A 670 22.81 -17.38 5.26
CA LEU A 670 23.65 -16.33 4.71
C LEU A 670 24.65 -16.88 3.68
N GLN A 671 25.23 -18.05 3.93
CA GLN A 671 26.10 -18.76 2.98
C GLN A 671 25.33 -19.15 1.73
N ASN A 672 24.11 -19.71 1.87
CA ASN A 672 23.25 -20.05 0.74
C ASN A 672 22.88 -18.81 -0.09
N ALA A 673 22.62 -17.67 0.56
CA ALA A 673 22.35 -16.41 -0.12
C ALA A 673 23.57 -15.91 -0.93
N LEU A 674 24.77 -16.00 -0.35
CA LEU A 674 26.03 -15.68 -1.04
C LEU A 674 26.33 -16.61 -2.21
N ASN A 675 26.01 -17.89 -2.09
CA ASN A 675 26.20 -18.87 -3.17
C ASN A 675 25.25 -18.63 -4.35
N LYS A 676 24.06 -18.07 -4.11
CA LYS A 676 23.12 -17.66 -5.18
C LYS A 676 23.43 -16.31 -5.82
N GLU A 677 24.34 -15.54 -5.23
CA GLU A 677 24.66 -14.19 -5.67
C GLU A 677 25.07 -14.05 -7.15
N PRO A 678 25.82 -15.00 -7.75
CA PRO A 678 26.13 -14.97 -9.17
C PRO A 678 24.91 -15.09 -10.09
N ASP A 679 23.79 -15.66 -9.62
CA ASP A 679 22.61 -15.98 -10.43
C ASP A 679 21.62 -14.79 -10.56
N PHE A 680 21.98 -13.60 -10.08
CA PHE A 680 21.07 -12.45 -10.00
C PHE A 680 20.87 -11.66 -11.31
N GLY A 681 21.58 -11.97 -12.40
CA GLY A 681 21.46 -11.31 -13.71
C GLY A 681 22.60 -11.65 -14.68
N GLU A 682 22.56 -11.12 -15.92
CA GLU A 682 23.54 -11.43 -16.98
C GLU A 682 24.94 -10.84 -16.73
N ASP A 683 25.04 -9.69 -16.04
CA ASP A 683 26.31 -9.10 -15.58
C ASP A 683 26.18 -8.54 -14.16
N ARG A 684 26.70 -9.29 -13.19
CA ARG A 684 26.67 -8.97 -11.77
C ARG A 684 27.52 -7.74 -11.43
N ASP A 685 28.71 -7.62 -11.99
CA ASP A 685 29.66 -6.55 -11.64
C ASP A 685 29.19 -5.20 -12.18
N GLU A 686 28.63 -5.21 -13.39
CA GLU A 686 28.02 -4.02 -13.98
C GLU A 686 26.80 -3.56 -13.16
N ALA A 687 25.92 -4.49 -12.76
CA ALA A 687 24.72 -4.18 -11.98
C ALA A 687 25.08 -3.54 -10.62
N LEU A 688 26.03 -4.13 -9.89
CA LEU A 688 26.48 -3.59 -8.61
C LEU A 688 27.16 -2.23 -8.74
N SER A 689 28.04 -2.09 -9.73
CA SER A 689 28.73 -0.83 -10.00
C SER A 689 27.74 0.30 -10.34
N LYS A 690 26.75 0.02 -11.18
CA LYS A 690 25.69 1.00 -11.54
C LYS A 690 24.84 1.36 -10.34
N TRP A 691 24.39 0.37 -9.58
CA TRP A 691 23.57 0.58 -8.38
C TRP A 691 24.32 1.44 -7.36
N PHE A 692 25.56 1.05 -7.01
CA PHE A 692 26.36 1.79 -6.02
C PHE A 692 26.64 3.23 -6.49
N ALA A 693 26.95 3.42 -7.78
CA ALA A 693 27.17 4.75 -8.35
C ALA A 693 25.93 5.66 -8.32
N ARG A 694 24.71 5.10 -8.29
CA ARG A 694 23.45 5.84 -8.16
C ARG A 694 23.16 6.20 -6.71
N VAL A 695 23.21 5.22 -5.80
CA VAL A 695 22.86 5.42 -4.39
C VAL A 695 23.82 6.41 -3.72
N VAL A 696 25.11 6.39 -4.06
CA VAL A 696 26.09 7.34 -3.49
C VAL A 696 25.77 8.81 -3.83
N ARG A 697 24.98 9.10 -4.87
CA ARG A 697 24.57 10.49 -5.19
C ARG A 697 23.53 11.04 -4.21
N VAL A 698 22.78 10.16 -3.55
CA VAL A 698 21.69 10.53 -2.64
C VAL A 698 22.04 10.27 -1.18
N SER A 699 22.98 9.36 -0.89
CA SER A 699 23.47 9.10 0.47
C SER A 699 24.84 9.74 0.73
N HIS A 700 24.87 10.74 1.62
CA HIS A 700 26.10 11.35 2.10
C HIS A 700 27.02 10.35 2.83
N LYS A 701 26.44 9.37 3.55
CA LYS A 701 27.22 8.35 4.28
C LYS A 701 27.98 7.44 3.31
N LEU A 702 27.28 6.96 2.28
CA LEU A 702 27.90 6.13 1.24
C LEU A 702 28.88 6.93 0.36
N GLY A 703 28.71 8.25 0.25
CA GLY A 703 29.71 9.16 -0.33
C GLY A 703 31.06 9.12 0.37
N ARG A 704 31.08 9.04 1.70
CA ARG A 704 32.33 8.92 2.49
C ARG A 704 32.99 7.56 2.26
N TRP A 705 32.19 6.49 2.25
CA TRP A 705 32.67 5.15 1.90
C TRP A 705 33.29 5.10 0.50
N ARG A 706 32.61 5.66 -0.51
CA ARG A 706 33.14 5.73 -1.88
C ARG A 706 34.48 6.47 -1.94
N LYS A 707 34.62 7.58 -1.20
CA LYS A 707 35.89 8.32 -1.11
C LYS A 707 37.01 7.46 -0.53
N LEU A 708 36.73 6.71 0.54
CA LEU A 708 37.68 5.76 1.12
C LEU A 708 38.10 4.69 0.11
N VAL A 709 37.15 4.05 -0.57
CA VAL A 709 37.43 3.02 -1.59
C VAL A 709 38.28 3.59 -2.74
N LEU A 710 38.01 4.83 -3.19
CA LEU A 710 38.82 5.48 -4.23
C LEU A 710 40.25 5.76 -3.75
N TYR A 711 40.42 6.20 -2.50
CA TYR A 711 41.74 6.44 -1.93
C TYR A 711 42.52 5.15 -1.74
N ASN A 712 41.88 4.08 -1.23
CA ASN A 712 42.51 2.77 -1.12
C ASN A 712 42.92 2.22 -2.50
N LYS A 713 42.07 2.34 -3.53
CA LYS A 713 42.44 1.94 -4.91
C LYS A 713 43.67 2.68 -5.44
N SER A 714 43.89 3.94 -5.03
CA SER A 714 45.08 4.71 -5.43
C SER A 714 46.39 4.21 -4.79
N LEU A 715 46.30 3.44 -3.70
CA LEU A 715 47.46 2.80 -3.07
C LEU A 715 47.91 1.53 -3.80
N ASN A 716 47.15 1.07 -4.81
CA ASN A 716 47.43 -0.14 -5.59
C ASN A 716 47.69 -1.38 -4.70
N THR A 717 47.03 -1.48 -3.55
CA THR A 717 47.08 -2.67 -2.70
C THR A 717 46.36 -3.80 -3.42
N ASN A 718 47.03 -4.92 -3.69
CA ASN A 718 46.41 -6.13 -4.27
C ASN A 718 45.31 -6.76 -3.38
N GLN A 719 45.04 -6.18 -2.22
CA GLN A 719 44.02 -6.58 -1.26
C GLN A 719 42.83 -5.60 -1.33
N ASN A 720 41.99 -5.78 -2.35
CA ASN A 720 40.71 -5.06 -2.41
C ASN A 720 39.66 -5.80 -1.58
N MET A 721 38.82 -5.05 -0.87
CA MET A 721 37.64 -5.62 -0.23
C MET A 721 36.74 -6.28 -1.27
N VAL A 722 36.17 -7.43 -0.91
CA VAL A 722 35.33 -8.21 -1.82
C VAL A 722 33.89 -7.74 -1.66
N GLU A 723 33.38 -7.10 -2.71
CA GLU A 723 31.98 -6.68 -2.78
C GLU A 723 31.11 -7.92 -3.00
N LYS A 724 30.00 -8.06 -2.27
CA LYS A 724 29.01 -9.15 -2.36
C LYS A 724 27.62 -8.65 -2.07
N VAL A 725 26.61 -9.43 -2.47
CA VAL A 725 25.20 -9.18 -2.18
C VAL A 725 24.59 -10.36 -1.44
N ILE A 726 23.81 -10.07 -0.41
CA ILE A 726 22.97 -11.05 0.27
C ILE A 726 21.52 -10.62 0.05
N GLN A 727 20.69 -11.53 -0.47
CA GLN A 727 19.26 -11.30 -0.60
C GLN A 727 18.49 -12.39 0.15
N LEU A 728 17.68 -11.97 1.12
CA LEU A 728 16.84 -12.84 1.94
C LEU A 728 15.35 -12.54 1.72
N PRO A 729 14.49 -13.56 1.74
CA PRO A 729 14.82 -15.00 1.78
C PRO A 729 15.46 -15.51 0.47
N VAL A 730 16.14 -16.65 0.54
CA VAL A 730 16.93 -17.22 -0.56
C VAL A 730 16.05 -17.92 -1.62
N ILE A 731 15.34 -17.13 -2.43
CA ILE A 731 14.47 -17.61 -3.52
C ILE A 731 15.13 -17.48 -4.90
N ASN A 732 14.60 -18.19 -5.90
CA ASN A 732 15.06 -18.04 -7.29
C ASN A 732 14.43 -16.78 -7.92
N ALA A 733 15.08 -15.63 -7.73
CA ALA A 733 14.63 -14.33 -8.23
C ALA A 733 15.84 -13.40 -8.48
N ARG A 734 15.69 -12.44 -9.39
CA ARG A 734 16.69 -11.37 -9.60
C ARG A 734 16.94 -10.57 -8.33
N TRP A 735 18.13 -9.96 -8.25
CA TRP A 735 18.47 -9.03 -7.17
C TRP A 735 17.57 -7.79 -7.24
N VAL A 736 17.01 -7.40 -6.10
CA VAL A 736 16.08 -6.27 -5.98
C VAL A 736 16.73 -4.91 -6.28
N GLY A 737 18.04 -4.79 -6.13
CA GLY A 737 18.80 -3.58 -6.48
C GLY A 737 19.17 -3.49 -7.97
N ALA A 738 18.93 -4.54 -8.76
CA ALA A 738 19.21 -4.50 -10.20
C ALA A 738 18.21 -3.62 -10.96
N GLU A 739 18.57 -3.19 -12.17
CA GLU A 739 17.67 -2.40 -13.01
C GLU A 739 16.37 -3.17 -13.31
N PHE A 740 15.25 -2.44 -13.22
CA PHE A 740 13.94 -2.94 -13.63
C PHE A 740 14.01 -3.39 -15.10
N GLY A 741 13.71 -4.66 -15.35
CA GLY A 741 13.52 -5.15 -16.71
C GLY A 741 12.35 -4.44 -17.41
N ASN A 742 12.26 -4.55 -18.73
CA ASN A 742 11.10 -4.03 -19.46
C ASN A 742 9.83 -4.82 -19.03
N PRO A 743 8.81 -4.18 -18.43
CA PRO A 743 7.62 -4.86 -17.94
C PRO A 743 6.81 -5.57 -19.05
N ARG A 744 7.06 -5.27 -20.33
CA ARG A 744 6.43 -5.96 -21.47
C ARG A 744 6.99 -7.36 -21.74
N ASN A 745 8.16 -7.72 -21.21
CA ASN A 745 8.89 -8.95 -21.56
C ASN A 745 8.95 -10.01 -20.44
N GLY A 746 8.10 -9.92 -19.41
CA GLY A 746 8.01 -10.92 -18.34
C GLY A 746 8.54 -10.46 -16.96
N PRO A 747 8.48 -11.34 -15.94
CA PRO A 747 8.59 -11.05 -14.50
C PRO A 747 9.59 -9.95 -14.11
N THR A 748 9.11 -8.75 -13.76
CA THR A 748 9.97 -7.65 -13.32
C THR A 748 10.44 -7.78 -11.88
N PHE A 749 9.66 -8.38 -10.98
CA PHE A 749 10.10 -8.84 -9.66
C PHE A 749 9.19 -9.99 -9.22
N GLY A 750 9.73 -11.17 -8.99
CA GLY A 750 8.95 -12.31 -8.51
C GLY A 750 9.61 -13.66 -8.72
N ASN A 751 8.90 -14.72 -8.34
CA ASN A 751 9.20 -16.08 -8.81
C ASN A 751 9.08 -16.15 -10.35
N LEU A 752 9.24 -17.33 -10.95
CA LEU A 752 9.10 -17.58 -12.40
C LEU A 752 7.78 -17.03 -13.02
N ASN A 753 6.80 -16.63 -12.21
CA ASN A 753 5.50 -16.09 -12.61
C ASN A 753 5.33 -14.56 -12.44
N GLY A 754 6.36 -13.82 -11.98
CA GLY A 754 6.35 -12.35 -12.00
C GLY A 754 5.53 -11.63 -10.95
N GLN A 755 5.19 -12.32 -9.86
CA GLN A 755 4.56 -11.69 -8.71
C GLN A 755 5.60 -11.20 -7.69
N PRO A 756 5.66 -9.88 -7.39
CA PRO A 756 6.53 -9.37 -6.34
C PRO A 756 6.09 -9.97 -5.01
N GLN A 757 7.05 -10.46 -4.22
CA GLN A 757 6.78 -11.03 -2.91
C GLN A 757 7.18 -10.04 -1.81
N PHE A 758 6.37 -9.99 -0.75
CA PHE A 758 6.55 -9.10 0.40
C PHE A 758 7.82 -9.38 1.16
N GLY A 759 8.39 -8.31 1.74
CA GLY A 759 9.54 -8.37 2.61
C GLY A 759 10.74 -8.95 1.86
N ARG A 760 11.65 -8.11 1.40
CA ARG A 760 12.99 -8.58 1.07
C ARG A 760 14.00 -7.79 1.87
N LEU A 761 15.05 -8.46 2.29
CA LEU A 761 16.24 -7.81 2.77
C LEU A 761 17.33 -7.96 1.73
N ALA A 762 17.80 -6.83 1.19
CA ALA A 762 19.01 -6.79 0.37
C ALA A 762 20.14 -6.15 1.15
N ILE A 763 21.24 -6.87 1.30
CA ILE A 763 22.44 -6.39 1.97
C ILE A 763 23.57 -6.33 0.95
N HIS A 764 24.06 -5.14 0.66
CA HIS A 764 25.32 -4.96 -0.04
C HIS A 764 26.45 -5.00 0.98
N VAL A 765 27.31 -6.02 0.91
CA VAL A 765 28.36 -6.28 1.88
C VAL A 765 29.74 -6.16 1.25
N PHE A 766 30.62 -5.42 1.91
CA PHE A 766 32.06 -5.40 1.63
C PHE A 766 32.75 -6.32 2.63
N LEU A 767 33.36 -7.39 2.15
CA LEU A 767 34.03 -8.39 2.97
C LEU A 767 35.54 -8.11 3.00
N GLN A 768 36.12 -8.11 4.20
CA GLN A 768 37.58 -8.07 4.35
C GLN A 768 38.24 -9.34 3.79
N ASP A 769 37.60 -10.49 3.95
CA ASP A 769 38.03 -11.80 3.43
C ASP A 769 36.80 -12.51 2.85
N GLN A 770 36.94 -13.20 1.72
CA GLN A 770 35.89 -14.01 1.10
C GLN A 770 35.35 -15.09 2.04
N ASN A 771 36.15 -15.56 2.98
CA ASN A 771 35.82 -16.67 3.87
C ASN A 771 35.18 -16.26 5.20
N ILE A 772 34.99 -14.96 5.45
CA ILE A 772 34.46 -14.45 6.73
C ILE A 772 33.13 -15.08 7.15
N LEU A 773 32.25 -15.38 6.19
CA LEU A 773 30.97 -16.05 6.44
C LEU A 773 31.04 -17.58 6.28
N ASN A 774 32.11 -18.15 5.73
CA ASN A 774 32.23 -19.59 5.44
C ASN A 774 32.66 -20.43 6.65
N GLN A 775 33.42 -19.83 7.58
CA GLN A 775 34.06 -20.58 8.67
C GLN A 775 33.23 -20.66 9.96
N GLY A 776 32.14 -19.89 10.07
CA GLY A 776 31.33 -19.81 11.30
C GLY A 776 32.05 -19.11 12.47
N GLU A 777 33.19 -18.50 12.20
CA GLU A 777 33.93 -17.71 13.19
C GLU A 777 33.18 -16.42 13.55
N PRO A 778 33.34 -15.91 14.79
CA PRO A 778 32.81 -14.61 15.16
C PRO A 778 33.40 -13.50 14.28
N PHE A 779 32.55 -12.59 13.78
CA PHE A 779 33.00 -11.41 13.05
C PHE A 779 32.36 -10.14 13.60
N GLY A 780 33.01 -9.02 13.31
CA GLY A 780 32.50 -7.68 13.55
C GLY A 780 32.12 -7.00 12.24
N GLY A 781 31.54 -5.81 12.33
CA GLY A 781 31.29 -5.03 11.13
C GLY A 781 30.69 -3.66 11.40
N LEU A 782 30.56 -2.90 10.32
CA LEU A 782 29.96 -1.58 10.31
C LEU A 782 28.74 -1.59 9.39
N LEU A 783 27.62 -1.09 9.87
CA LEU A 783 26.51 -0.68 9.03
C LEU A 783 26.77 0.75 8.55
N LEU A 784 27.01 0.90 7.24
CA LEU A 784 27.28 2.18 6.59
C LEU A 784 25.99 2.97 6.39
N ASP A 785 24.94 2.30 5.89
CA ASP A 785 23.63 2.91 5.70
C ASP A 785 22.51 1.87 5.66
N PHE A 786 21.28 2.32 5.91
CA PHE A 786 20.07 1.50 5.77
C PHE A 786 18.88 2.37 5.40
N TRP A 787 17.97 1.84 4.58
CA TRP A 787 16.72 2.50 4.22
C TRP A 787 15.70 1.48 3.73
N GLU A 788 14.44 1.91 3.65
CA GLU A 788 13.36 1.13 3.05
C GLU A 788 13.01 1.75 1.69
N GLU A 789 12.77 0.89 0.72
CA GLU A 789 12.24 1.27 -0.58
C GLU A 789 10.88 0.61 -0.79
N SER A 790 10.01 1.28 -1.55
CA SER A 790 8.69 0.80 -1.90
C SER A 790 8.52 0.78 -3.41
N ILE A 791 8.21 -0.38 -3.95
CA ILE A 791 7.90 -0.56 -5.38
C ILE A 791 6.38 -0.50 -5.52
N PRO A 792 5.81 0.52 -6.20
CA PRO A 792 4.38 0.58 -6.43
C PRO A 792 3.88 -0.60 -7.25
N ASN A 793 2.64 -1.02 -7.01
CA ASN A 793 2.01 -2.05 -7.82
C ASN A 793 1.80 -1.57 -9.26
N CYS A 794 1.91 -2.50 -10.21
CA CYS A 794 1.63 -2.21 -11.63
C CYS A 794 0.12 -2.09 -11.92
N ALA A 795 -0.72 -2.59 -11.02
CA ALA A 795 -2.18 -2.52 -11.11
C ALA A 795 -2.78 -2.22 -9.73
N GLU A 796 -3.83 -1.40 -9.72
CA GLU A 796 -4.60 -1.04 -8.53
C GLU A 796 -6.08 -1.32 -8.77
N ASN A 797 -6.82 -1.58 -7.69
CA ASN A 797 -8.26 -1.79 -7.76
C ASN A 797 -8.97 -0.46 -7.46
N PRO A 798 -9.54 0.23 -8.47
CA PRO A 798 -10.37 1.41 -8.22
C PRO A 798 -11.73 1.00 -7.66
N GLY A 799 -12.48 1.99 -7.19
CA GLY A 799 -13.89 1.83 -6.85
C GLY A 799 -14.77 2.58 -7.85
N VAL A 800 -15.91 2.01 -8.20
CA VAL A 800 -16.95 2.70 -8.97
C VAL A 800 -18.24 2.60 -8.20
N VAL A 801 -18.87 3.75 -7.95
CA VAL A 801 -20.23 3.82 -7.42
C VAL A 801 -21.16 4.04 -8.58
N PHE A 802 -22.24 3.28 -8.66
CA PHE A 802 -23.32 3.54 -9.58
C PHE A 802 -24.51 4.15 -8.83
N ASN A 803 -25.16 5.12 -9.45
CA ASN A 803 -26.49 5.54 -9.05
C ASN A 803 -27.47 4.58 -9.74
N TYR A 804 -27.80 3.51 -9.03
CA TYR A 804 -28.77 2.52 -9.49
C TYR A 804 -30.00 2.62 -8.61
N ASP A 805 -31.14 2.96 -9.22
CA ASP A 805 -32.43 2.81 -8.58
C ASP A 805 -32.75 1.31 -8.57
N SER A 806 -32.44 0.65 -7.46
CA SER A 806 -32.70 -0.78 -7.30
C SER A 806 -34.20 -1.02 -7.52
N PRO A 807 -34.62 -1.83 -8.50
CA PRO A 807 -36.01 -2.24 -8.56
C PRO A 807 -36.32 -2.97 -7.26
N GLY A 808 -37.25 -2.46 -6.46
CA GLY A 808 -37.65 -3.03 -5.17
C GLY A 808 -38.39 -4.37 -5.27
N ALA A 809 -38.29 -5.06 -6.41
CA ALA A 809 -38.91 -6.33 -6.70
C ALA A 809 -37.84 -7.34 -7.14
N GLU A 810 -37.38 -8.17 -6.20
CA GLU A 810 -36.78 -9.45 -6.56
C GLU A 810 -37.89 -10.38 -7.07
N ALA A 811 -37.66 -11.07 -8.20
CA ALA A 811 -38.59 -12.08 -8.69
C ALA A 811 -38.47 -13.35 -7.81
N PRO A 812 -39.58 -13.95 -7.36
CA PRO A 812 -39.53 -15.22 -6.62
C PRO A 812 -39.06 -16.33 -7.55
N GLU A 813 -37.93 -16.97 -7.21
CA GLU A 813 -37.48 -18.32 -7.62
C GLU A 813 -38.09 -18.92 -8.91
N ALA A 814 -37.91 -18.28 -10.07
CA ALA A 814 -38.41 -18.82 -11.34
C ALA A 814 -37.29 -19.57 -12.10
N VAL A 815 -37.34 -20.91 -12.08
CA VAL A 815 -36.51 -21.78 -12.94
C VAL A 815 -37.26 -22.06 -14.24
N LEU A 816 -36.64 -21.75 -15.38
CA LEU A 816 -37.19 -22.10 -16.69
C LEU A 816 -36.66 -23.48 -17.13
N ILE A 817 -37.56 -24.45 -17.30
CA ILE A 817 -37.20 -25.75 -17.88
C ILE A 817 -37.49 -25.72 -19.38
N ALA A 818 -36.45 -25.74 -20.20
CA ALA A 818 -36.58 -25.77 -21.65
C ALA A 818 -36.46 -27.21 -22.18
N VAL A 819 -37.34 -27.55 -23.12
CA VAL A 819 -37.46 -28.88 -23.72
C VAL A 819 -37.20 -28.76 -25.22
N PRO A 820 -36.32 -29.59 -25.81
CA PRO A 820 -35.95 -29.40 -27.21
C PRO A 820 -37.16 -29.68 -28.14
N PRO A 821 -37.38 -28.88 -29.19
CA PRO A 821 -38.55 -28.99 -30.06
C PRO A 821 -38.53 -30.24 -30.94
N GLN A 822 -37.36 -30.85 -31.15
CA GLN A 822 -37.17 -32.15 -31.78
C GLN A 822 -36.18 -32.97 -30.94
N PRO A 823 -36.22 -34.31 -30.99
CA PRO A 823 -35.21 -35.16 -30.34
C PRO A 823 -33.86 -35.01 -31.06
N VAL A 824 -33.16 -33.92 -30.76
CA VAL A 824 -31.80 -33.63 -31.23
C VAL A 824 -30.79 -34.16 -30.21
N ALA A 825 -29.61 -34.58 -30.70
CA ALA A 825 -28.58 -35.18 -29.86
C ALA A 825 -27.78 -34.17 -29.02
N ASN A 826 -27.87 -32.87 -29.33
CA ASN A 826 -27.21 -31.77 -28.62
C ASN A 826 -28.08 -30.50 -28.70
N TRP A 827 -28.06 -29.68 -27.65
CA TRP A 827 -28.60 -28.32 -27.69
C TRP A 827 -27.76 -27.43 -28.61
N ASN A 828 -28.41 -26.59 -29.42
CA ASN A 828 -27.73 -25.52 -30.15
C ASN A 828 -28.16 -24.16 -29.59
N HIS A 829 -27.31 -23.15 -29.80
CA HIS A 829 -27.52 -21.80 -29.28
C HIS A 829 -28.82 -21.15 -29.78
N ASN A 830 -29.18 -21.36 -31.05
CA ASN A 830 -30.41 -20.83 -31.63
C ASN A 830 -31.66 -21.44 -30.99
N ILE A 831 -31.67 -22.74 -30.70
CA ILE A 831 -32.79 -23.42 -30.04
C ILE A 831 -32.99 -22.86 -28.63
N ILE A 832 -31.90 -22.53 -27.92
CA ILE A 832 -31.95 -21.91 -26.60
C ILE A 832 -32.52 -20.49 -26.70
N ILE A 833 -32.04 -19.68 -27.64
CA ILE A 833 -32.54 -18.32 -27.91
C ILE A 833 -34.02 -18.36 -28.29
N ASP A 834 -34.43 -19.26 -29.18
CA ASP A 834 -35.81 -19.39 -29.62
C ASP A 834 -36.71 -19.82 -28.46
N SER A 835 -36.24 -20.74 -27.61
CA SER A 835 -36.96 -21.16 -26.39
C SER A 835 -37.14 -20.00 -25.41
N LEU A 836 -36.14 -19.14 -25.27
CA LEU A 836 -36.20 -17.93 -24.46
C LEU A 836 -37.18 -16.90 -25.04
N ASN A 837 -37.06 -16.59 -26.33
CA ASN A 837 -37.96 -15.65 -26.99
C ASN A 837 -39.42 -16.13 -26.94
N GLN A 838 -39.66 -17.41 -27.22
CA GLN A 838 -41.00 -18.00 -27.11
C GLN A 838 -41.52 -17.95 -25.67
N THR A 839 -40.67 -18.14 -24.67
CA THR A 839 -41.05 -18.02 -23.26
C THR A 839 -41.47 -16.59 -22.92
N LEU A 840 -40.72 -15.59 -23.39
CA LEU A 840 -41.05 -14.18 -23.21
C LEU A 840 -42.36 -13.81 -23.90
N ASP A 841 -42.56 -14.27 -25.13
CA ASP A 841 -43.81 -14.04 -25.88
C ASP A 841 -45.01 -14.69 -25.16
N ASN A 842 -44.87 -15.94 -24.70
CA ASN A 842 -45.91 -16.63 -23.93
C ASN A 842 -46.20 -15.96 -22.58
N ALA A 843 -45.18 -15.39 -21.93
CA ALA A 843 -45.34 -14.64 -20.69
C ALA A 843 -46.15 -13.35 -20.90
N LYS A 844 -46.00 -12.68 -22.05
CA LYS A 844 -46.79 -11.50 -22.42
C LYS A 844 -48.24 -11.84 -22.78
N ILE A 845 -48.49 -13.05 -23.29
CA ILE A 845 -49.84 -13.51 -23.68
C ILE A 845 -50.63 -14.08 -22.49
N ARG A 846 -49.97 -14.36 -21.35
CA ARG A 846 -50.60 -14.96 -20.14
C ARG A 846 -51.72 -14.15 -19.50
N ALA A 847 -51.88 -12.87 -19.84
CA ALA A 847 -52.88 -11.96 -19.28
C ALA A 847 -54.05 -11.69 -20.26
N PHE A 848 -54.57 -12.72 -20.94
CA PHE A 848 -55.77 -12.58 -21.74
C PHE A 848 -57.01 -12.71 -20.84
N ASP A 849 -57.64 -11.58 -20.51
CA ASP A 849 -58.90 -11.54 -19.74
C ASP A 849 -60.10 -11.55 -20.70
N GLY A 850 -61.06 -12.44 -20.45
CA GLY A 850 -62.24 -12.67 -21.32
C GLY A 850 -63.22 -11.49 -21.37
N GLU A 851 -63.07 -10.47 -20.52
CA GLU A 851 -63.95 -9.29 -20.53
C GLU A 851 -63.73 -8.34 -21.72
N HIS A 852 -62.67 -8.52 -22.52
CA HIS A 852 -62.38 -7.63 -23.67
C HIS A 852 -63.02 -8.06 -25.00
N GLU A 853 -63.87 -9.09 -25.02
CA GLU A 853 -64.60 -9.50 -26.24
C GLU A 853 -65.75 -8.55 -26.62
N ALA A 854 -66.25 -7.73 -25.68
CA ALA A 854 -67.42 -6.88 -25.91
C ALA A 854 -67.15 -5.58 -26.70
N ASP A 855 -65.90 -5.09 -26.75
CA ASP A 855 -65.57 -3.80 -27.38
C ASP A 855 -65.15 -3.92 -28.86
N VAL A 856 -65.05 -5.14 -29.40
CA VAL A 856 -64.58 -5.38 -30.78
C VAL A 856 -65.70 -5.28 -31.82
N GLU A 857 -66.99 -5.26 -31.43
CA GLU A 857 -68.10 -5.15 -32.41
C GLU A 857 -68.24 -3.76 -33.07
N SER A 858 -67.54 -2.72 -32.59
CA SER A 858 -67.70 -1.35 -33.12
C SER A 858 -66.74 -0.96 -34.25
N SER A 859 -65.73 -1.79 -34.54
CA SER A 859 -64.85 -1.64 -35.69
C SER A 859 -64.89 -2.93 -36.49
N GLY A 860 -65.50 -2.90 -37.68
CA GLY A 860 -65.79 -4.04 -38.54
C GLY A 860 -64.57 -4.78 -39.13
N ASP A 861 -63.54 -5.05 -38.34
CA ASP A 861 -62.41 -5.89 -38.71
C ASP A 861 -62.64 -7.30 -38.18
N THR A 862 -63.11 -8.15 -39.08
CA THR A 862 -63.16 -9.60 -38.88
C THR A 862 -61.74 -10.10 -38.65
N LEU A 863 -61.50 -10.89 -37.59
CA LEU A 863 -60.28 -11.64 -37.34
C LEU A 863 -59.99 -12.59 -38.52
N LEU A 864 -59.30 -12.08 -39.54
CA LEU A 864 -58.74 -12.89 -40.62
C LEU A 864 -57.38 -13.43 -40.16
N VAL A 865 -57.36 -14.72 -39.81
CA VAL A 865 -56.12 -15.49 -39.72
C VAL A 865 -55.55 -15.62 -41.13
N SER A 866 -54.65 -14.71 -41.51
CA SER A 866 -53.80 -14.88 -42.68
C SER A 866 -52.34 -14.63 -42.30
N GLU A 867 -51.48 -15.62 -42.59
CA GLU A 867 -50.02 -15.53 -42.55
C GLU A 867 -49.36 -15.21 -41.19
N GLY A 868 -49.71 -15.96 -40.15
CA GLY A 868 -48.77 -16.23 -39.03
C GLY A 868 -48.36 -15.04 -38.16
N LYS A 869 -49.10 -13.92 -38.18
CA LYS A 869 -48.94 -12.81 -37.22
C LYS A 869 -50.24 -12.61 -36.45
N ILE A 870 -50.20 -12.89 -35.15
CA ILE A 870 -51.20 -12.41 -34.20
C ILE A 870 -50.84 -10.94 -33.92
N MET A 871 -51.66 -10.01 -34.38
CA MET A 871 -51.51 -8.58 -34.06
C MET A 871 -52.31 -8.30 -32.79
N THR A 872 -51.66 -8.21 -31.63
CA THR A 872 -52.27 -7.71 -30.39
C THR A 872 -51.89 -6.25 -30.21
N HIS A 873 -52.81 -5.34 -30.53
CA HIS A 873 -52.83 -4.01 -29.92
C HIS A 873 -53.60 -4.12 -28.60
N ALA A 874 -52.92 -4.59 -27.54
CA ALA A 874 -53.38 -4.43 -26.17
C ALA A 874 -52.54 -3.32 -25.53
N TYR A 875 -53.17 -2.17 -25.27
CA TYR A 875 -52.57 -1.06 -24.53
C TYR A 875 -52.47 -1.48 -23.05
N TYR A 876 -51.31 -2.00 -22.66
CA TYR A 876 -50.90 -2.02 -21.26
C TYR A 876 -49.70 -1.07 -21.14
N ASP A 877 -49.90 0.03 -20.44
CA ASP A 877 -48.86 1.01 -20.16
C ASP A 877 -47.99 0.45 -19.01
N TRP A 878 -46.98 -0.34 -19.38
CA TRP A 878 -45.94 -0.80 -18.47
C TRP A 878 -44.71 0.07 -18.73
N GLU A 879 -44.66 1.25 -18.09
CA GLU A 879 -43.55 2.21 -18.22
C GLU A 879 -42.27 1.83 -17.46
N ASP A 880 -42.20 0.63 -16.87
CA ASP A 880 -41.02 0.20 -16.10
C ASP A 880 -40.11 -0.74 -16.90
N ASN A 881 -38.81 -0.41 -16.93
CA ASN A 881 -37.75 -1.25 -17.49
C ASN A 881 -37.58 -2.53 -16.65
N PHE A 882 -38.20 -3.62 -17.06
CA PHE A 882 -37.97 -4.92 -16.44
C PHE A 882 -36.65 -5.54 -16.93
N THR A 883 -35.74 -5.82 -15.99
CA THR A 883 -34.57 -6.68 -16.24
C THR A 883 -34.75 -7.96 -15.43
N PHE A 884 -34.90 -9.09 -16.11
CA PHE A 884 -35.00 -10.41 -15.47
C PHE A 884 -33.68 -11.16 -15.64
N LEU A 885 -33.18 -11.80 -14.58
CA LEU A 885 -32.03 -12.73 -14.65
C LEU A 885 -32.41 -14.09 -14.03
N PRO A 886 -33.01 -15.02 -14.79
CA PRO A 886 -33.40 -16.34 -14.28
C PRO A 886 -32.45 -17.47 -14.74
N MET A 887 -32.57 -18.64 -14.10
CA MET A 887 -31.86 -19.88 -14.47
C MET A 887 -32.65 -20.69 -15.50
N ILE A 888 -31.96 -21.28 -16.47
CA ILE A 888 -32.46 -22.27 -17.43
C ILE A 888 -31.95 -23.67 -17.08
N CYS A 889 -32.80 -24.68 -17.20
CA CYS A 889 -32.45 -26.11 -17.14
C CYS A 889 -32.86 -26.82 -18.45
N LEU A 890 -31.95 -27.58 -19.07
CA LEU A 890 -32.10 -28.18 -20.41
C LEU A 890 -31.99 -29.73 -20.35
N ALA A 891 -32.96 -30.48 -20.87
CA ALA A 891 -32.91 -31.97 -20.90
C ALA A 891 -32.32 -32.54 -22.22
N ASP A 892 -31.61 -33.69 -22.19
CA ASP A 892 -30.90 -34.28 -23.36
C ASP A 892 -31.04 -35.82 -23.56
N ASN A 893 -30.76 -36.33 -24.77
CA ASN A 893 -31.08 -37.69 -25.24
C ASN A 893 -29.94 -38.44 -25.98
N LYS A 894 -28.71 -38.49 -25.46
CA LYS A 894 -27.61 -39.28 -26.06
C LYS A 894 -27.53 -40.71 -25.54
N GLY A 895 -27.48 -41.70 -26.44
CA GLY A 895 -27.01 -43.06 -26.15
C GLY A 895 -25.48 -43.09 -25.99
N ALA A 896 -24.98 -43.96 -25.11
CA ALA A 896 -23.57 -44.00 -24.71
C ALA A 896 -22.62 -44.28 -25.91
N ASP A 897 -21.70 -43.34 -26.17
CA ASP A 897 -20.53 -43.57 -27.03
C ASP A 897 -19.28 -43.57 -26.12
N PRO A 898 -18.44 -44.63 -26.09
CA PRO A 898 -17.35 -44.77 -25.13
C PRO A 898 -16.03 -44.04 -25.50
N GLN A 899 -16.00 -43.19 -26.54
CA GLN A 899 -14.74 -42.65 -27.09
C GLN A 899 -14.71 -41.13 -27.36
N ASP A 900 -15.44 -40.32 -26.59
CA ASP A 900 -15.29 -38.85 -26.68
C ASP A 900 -14.53 -38.30 -25.47
N ASP A 901 -13.20 -38.28 -25.59
CA ASP A 901 -12.27 -37.63 -24.68
C ASP A 901 -12.15 -36.13 -25.05
N GLY A 902 -12.95 -35.27 -24.41
CA GLY A 902 -12.85 -33.83 -24.65
C GLY A 902 -13.67 -32.96 -23.71
N CYS A 903 -13.03 -32.48 -22.62
CA CYS A 903 -13.42 -31.32 -21.81
C CYS A 903 -14.88 -31.25 -21.34
N ASP A 904 -15.26 -32.02 -20.33
CA ASP A 904 -16.43 -31.71 -19.48
C ASP A 904 -16.30 -32.39 -18.12
N THR A 905 -15.66 -31.72 -17.16
CA THR A 905 -15.88 -31.98 -15.73
C THR A 905 -16.46 -30.72 -15.12
N VAL A 906 -17.79 -30.57 -15.22
CA VAL A 906 -18.57 -29.66 -14.39
C VAL A 906 -18.67 -30.31 -13.01
N SER A 907 -18.28 -29.57 -11.97
CA SER A 907 -18.37 -29.98 -10.57
C SER A 907 -19.79 -30.42 -10.23
N THR A 908 -19.94 -31.54 -9.53
CA THR A 908 -21.23 -32.09 -9.08
C THR A 908 -21.73 -31.47 -7.77
N ASP A 909 -21.00 -30.49 -7.21
CA ASP A 909 -21.39 -29.81 -5.96
C ASP A 909 -22.12 -28.49 -6.23
N PHE A 910 -23.32 -28.38 -5.64
CA PHE A 910 -24.24 -27.23 -5.76
C PHE A 910 -23.64 -25.92 -5.21
N ASP A 911 -22.68 -26.01 -4.28
CA ASP A 911 -22.04 -24.85 -3.65
C ASP A 911 -21.00 -24.15 -4.56
N ASP A 912 -20.48 -24.81 -5.60
CA ASP A 912 -19.44 -24.24 -6.47
C ASP A 912 -19.98 -23.19 -7.47
N CYS A 913 -21.31 -23.14 -7.71
CA CYS A 913 -21.91 -22.23 -8.69
C CYS A 913 -22.28 -20.84 -8.14
N ILE A 914 -22.36 -20.65 -6.82
CA ILE A 914 -22.77 -19.36 -6.21
C ILE A 914 -21.58 -18.41 -5.97
N PHE A 915 -20.34 -18.93 -5.93
CA PHE A 915 -19.14 -18.12 -5.70
C PHE A 915 -18.08 -18.25 -6.80
N LYS A 916 -18.45 -17.89 -8.04
CA LYS A 916 -17.50 -17.28 -8.97
C LYS A 916 -17.97 -15.87 -9.30
N LYS A 917 -17.34 -14.90 -8.60
CA LYS A 917 -17.45 -13.46 -8.85
C LYS A 917 -17.23 -13.15 -10.35
N PRO A 918 -17.84 -12.09 -10.89
CA PRO A 918 -17.53 -11.58 -12.23
C PRO A 918 -16.05 -11.19 -12.38
#